data_AF-A0A1S7LPB0-F1
#
_entry.id   AF-A0A1S7LPB0-F1
#
_cell.length_a   1.000
_cell.length_b   1.000
_cell.length_c   1.000
_cell.angle_alpha   90.00
_cell.angle_beta   90.00
_cell.angle_gamma   90.00
#
_symmetry.space_group_name_H-M   'P 1'
#
loop_
_entity.id
_entity.type
_entity.pdbx_description
1 polymer ?
#
loop_
_entity_poly.entity_id
_entity_poly.type
_entity_poly.pdbx_seq_one_letter_code
_entity_poly.pdbx_strand_id
1 'polypeptide(L)'
;MAEESSNNTQAQVADTEEDQQNLDDMTVLQNVESVDLSAEEQQNEDGEKNKNEDLQSASSIQMGTQTMPDYGEVEEDDDEEGSDDNEANDVESSEQAADQAATQQGAEDANGDGGLGVEAPAPGVDSAAAFDLTAPAVTPPASESSDSDESASTEQEAVATPATDGLATDTAATTEETEEEAEEEEEEAEEEVVTEPEIEIALADGISMEPEEAAGNEDGQIELNLNIAQEDGNESLEVVIANAPDGATIQSSSADAYMAENPDADYPISQSDNGDWVVPGDFVEGLTLTPPEDSNDDFTLDITATTTETSSGLSNSVNVEVPVEVTGVADGVELNAEDATGVEDHLVNLDIQADLMDIDGSENITSIVIGDVPDTIQLSAGTDNGDGSWSLEVADLDGLQANLDDNVSGLFDLSVTVTTQDVSEQLDEDGNVVVDDSTTQTMDFTLTVDPDADEVTFTEGSASGLEDSWIDIQSSFSLQDLDGSENVSAVTIDSVPDGASLQVIDESGSVVEITVTEGVAEIPMDYVVDDGAGNYTIEGLQVMPPADSNANFELGVNVTTTDDNGQTTDTQLTSGSIAVEVASVADEADLSASAASGGEDAAAIALDISAAVTDTDGSESHLLGRHQRCARHRAALRR
;
A
#
# COMPACT_ATOMS: atom_id res chain seq x y z
N MET A 1 -0.80 49.99 19.23
CA MET A 1 -1.90 50.86 18.72
C MET A 1 -1.72 52.26 19.30
N ALA A 2 -1.48 53.34 18.57
CA ALA A 2 -1.06 53.58 17.19
C ALA A 2 -0.49 55.02 17.21
N GLU A 3 0.68 55.23 16.63
CA GLU A 3 1.21 56.55 16.25
C GLU A 3 1.62 56.42 14.77
N GLU A 4 0.96 57.18 13.89
CA GLU A 4 1.46 58.43 13.30
C GLU A 4 2.58 58.17 12.28
N SER A 5 2.69 58.85 11.15
CA SER A 5 1.88 59.84 10.45
C SER A 5 2.50 59.93 9.06
N SER A 6 1.66 60.05 8.05
CA SER A 6 2.03 60.51 6.70
C SER A 6 2.87 61.80 6.73
N ASN A 7 3.75 62.01 5.74
CA ASN A 7 3.42 62.90 4.61
C ASN A 7 4.55 63.13 3.58
N ASN A 8 4.10 63.22 2.32
CA ASN A 8 4.53 64.14 1.25
C ASN A 8 5.94 64.01 0.62
N THR A 9 6.19 64.31 -0.66
CA THR A 9 5.40 64.59 -1.89
C THR A 9 6.40 65.04 -2.98
N GLN A 10 6.00 64.92 -4.25
CA GLN A 10 6.54 65.56 -5.48
C GLN A 10 7.81 64.95 -6.06
N ALA A 11 7.78 64.28 -7.23
CA ALA A 11 7.41 64.71 -8.60
C ALA A 11 8.59 65.27 -9.41
N GLN A 12 8.73 64.68 -10.61
CA GLN A 12 8.92 65.34 -11.90
C GLN A 12 10.35 65.48 -12.53
N VAL A 13 10.51 64.68 -13.61
CA VAL A 13 11.06 64.93 -14.98
C VAL A 13 12.57 65.04 -15.27
N ALA A 14 12.94 64.32 -16.36
CA ALA A 14 13.98 64.60 -17.38
C ALA A 14 15.45 64.39 -16.94
N ASP A 15 16.39 63.92 -17.75
CA ASP A 15 16.55 63.97 -19.22
C ASP A 15 17.71 63.01 -19.65
N THR A 16 17.60 62.45 -20.87
CA THR A 16 18.63 62.24 -21.95
C THR A 16 20.11 61.87 -21.63
N GLU A 17 20.88 61.09 -22.40
CA GLU A 17 21.14 61.09 -23.87
C GLU A 17 22.24 60.03 -24.25
N GLU A 18 22.24 59.56 -25.53
CA GLU A 18 23.40 59.15 -26.41
C GLU A 18 24.36 58.00 -26.00
N ASP A 19 24.84 57.01 -26.80
CA ASP A 19 25.36 56.88 -28.19
C ASP A 19 25.38 55.36 -28.58
N GLN A 20 24.98 54.85 -29.77
CA GLN A 20 25.64 54.80 -31.10
C GLN A 20 26.78 53.76 -31.30
N GLN A 21 26.57 52.79 -32.23
CA GLN A 21 27.51 51.96 -33.08
C GLN A 21 26.99 50.49 -33.14
N ASN A 22 26.53 49.86 -34.23
CA ASN A 22 26.85 49.79 -35.66
C ASN A 22 28.20 49.08 -36.01
N LEU A 23 28.04 47.93 -36.68
CA LEU A 23 28.92 47.25 -37.65
C LEU A 23 29.88 46.12 -37.23
N ASP A 24 29.97 45.18 -38.19
CA ASP A 24 30.89 44.05 -38.42
C ASP A 24 30.46 42.70 -37.79
N ASP A 25 30.30 41.59 -38.52
CA ASP A 25 30.60 41.27 -39.91
C ASP A 25 29.78 40.05 -40.38
N MET A 26 29.53 39.98 -41.67
CA MET A 26 28.75 38.95 -42.38
C MET A 26 29.72 38.07 -43.15
N THR A 27 29.42 36.77 -43.33
CA THR A 27 29.90 35.78 -44.34
C THR A 27 30.54 34.51 -43.75
N VAL A 28 29.94 33.32 -43.87
CA VAL A 28 29.68 32.48 -45.07
C VAL A 28 30.94 31.70 -45.50
N LEU A 29 31.06 30.42 -45.10
CA LEU A 29 31.07 29.24 -46.01
C LEU A 29 31.57 27.97 -45.32
N GLN A 30 30.88 26.90 -45.72
CA GLN A 30 31.21 25.49 -45.57
C GLN A 30 32.68 25.20 -45.90
N ASN A 31 33.28 24.22 -45.20
CA ASN A 31 34.12 23.25 -45.87
C ASN A 31 34.08 21.87 -45.21
N VAL A 32 33.96 20.92 -46.12
CA VAL A 32 33.93 19.46 -46.04
C VAL A 32 35.23 18.83 -45.53
N GLU A 33 35.11 17.53 -45.27
CA GLU A 33 36.15 16.47 -45.34
C GLU A 33 36.78 15.98 -44.02
N SER A 34 36.19 14.87 -43.53
CA SER A 34 36.80 13.51 -43.49
C SER A 34 37.76 13.11 -42.36
N VAL A 35 37.73 11.79 -42.07
CA VAL A 35 38.76 10.93 -41.43
C VAL A 35 38.75 10.96 -39.88
N ASP A 36 38.82 9.88 -39.11
CA ASP A 36 38.98 8.43 -39.32
C ASP A 36 38.37 7.72 -38.10
N LEU A 37 37.89 6.49 -38.27
CA LEU A 37 37.60 5.54 -37.20
C LEU A 37 38.85 4.66 -37.04
N SER A 38 39.59 4.80 -35.94
CA SER A 38 40.54 3.78 -35.51
C SER A 38 39.99 3.05 -34.28
N ALA A 39 39.60 1.81 -34.51
CA ALA A 39 39.25 0.82 -33.51
C ALA A 39 40.43 0.55 -32.56
N GLU A 40 40.16 0.49 -31.27
CA GLU A 40 41.02 -0.18 -30.28
C GLU A 40 40.44 -1.56 -29.98
N GLU A 41 41.21 -2.58 -30.35
CA GLU A 41 41.03 -3.98 -29.97
C GLU A 41 41.41 -4.15 -28.49
N GLN A 42 40.46 -4.57 -27.64
CA GLN A 42 40.79 -5.22 -26.38
C GLN A 42 40.82 -6.73 -26.58
N GLN A 43 42.00 -7.31 -26.33
CA GLN A 43 42.25 -8.74 -26.27
C GLN A 43 41.78 -9.27 -24.91
N ASN A 44 40.92 -10.29 -24.92
CA ASN A 44 40.66 -11.10 -23.74
C ASN A 44 41.72 -12.20 -23.66
N GLU A 45 42.55 -12.13 -22.61
CA GLU A 45 43.31 -13.26 -22.10
C GLU A 45 42.31 -14.26 -21.49
N ASP A 46 41.96 -15.29 -22.24
CA ASP A 46 41.92 -16.66 -21.73
C ASP A 46 41.63 -17.64 -22.86
N GLY A 47 42.65 -18.42 -23.20
CA GLY A 47 42.61 -19.36 -24.29
C GLY A 47 41.92 -20.65 -23.88
N GLU A 48 40.69 -20.87 -24.34
CA GLU A 48 40.19 -22.21 -24.63
C GLU A 48 39.12 -22.22 -25.74
N LYS A 49 39.05 -23.35 -26.46
CA LYS A 49 38.52 -23.46 -27.82
C LYS A 49 37.05 -23.90 -27.86
N ASN A 50 36.29 -23.21 -28.73
CA ASN A 50 35.39 -23.75 -29.78
C ASN A 50 33.96 -24.22 -29.37
N LYS A 51 32.92 -23.56 -29.89
CA LYS A 51 32.02 -24.02 -30.98
C LYS A 51 30.68 -23.26 -31.07
N ASN A 52 30.10 -23.32 -32.28
CA ASN A 52 28.73 -22.98 -32.74
C ASN A 52 28.53 -21.54 -33.24
N GLU A 53 28.42 -21.32 -34.55
CA GLU A 53 27.29 -21.61 -35.48
C GLU A 53 26.32 -20.41 -35.58
N ASP A 54 26.69 -19.50 -36.48
CA ASP A 54 25.91 -19.09 -37.66
C ASP A 54 24.43 -18.73 -37.46
N LEU A 55 24.13 -17.43 -37.27
CA LEU A 55 22.92 -16.78 -37.82
C LEU A 55 23.21 -15.30 -38.11
N GLN A 56 23.68 -15.01 -39.33
CA GLN A 56 23.50 -13.72 -39.97
C GLN A 56 22.49 -13.88 -41.09
N SER A 57 21.49 -13.01 -41.16
CA SER A 57 21.43 -12.00 -42.23
C SER A 57 20.15 -11.17 -42.16
N ALA A 58 20.36 -9.86 -42.20
CA ALA A 58 19.39 -8.80 -42.25
C ALA A 58 18.64 -8.70 -43.60
N SER A 59 17.53 -7.95 -43.54
CA SER A 59 17.09 -6.94 -44.51
C SER A 59 17.14 -7.25 -46.01
N SER A 60 16.00 -7.14 -46.69
CA SER A 60 15.58 -5.87 -47.34
C SER A 60 14.41 -6.06 -48.32
N ILE A 61 13.61 -4.99 -48.36
CA ILE A 61 12.42 -4.67 -49.16
C ILE A 61 12.64 -4.78 -50.68
N GLN A 62 11.66 -5.32 -51.43
CA GLN A 62 11.27 -4.75 -52.74
C GLN A 62 9.88 -5.20 -53.25
N MET A 63 9.16 -4.22 -53.82
CA MET A 63 7.83 -4.29 -54.45
C MET A 63 7.71 -5.27 -55.63
N GLY A 64 6.47 -5.73 -55.92
CA GLY A 64 6.06 -6.01 -57.31
C GLY A 64 4.98 -7.09 -57.54
N THR A 65 3.73 -6.65 -57.71
CA THR A 65 2.71 -7.08 -58.70
C THR A 65 2.66 -8.54 -59.23
N GLN A 66 1.52 -9.21 -59.08
CA GLN A 66 0.89 -10.16 -60.05
C GLN A 66 -0.51 -10.59 -59.55
N THR A 67 -1.62 -10.07 -60.08
CA THR A 67 -2.52 -10.64 -61.14
C THR A 67 -2.98 -12.10 -60.95
N MET A 68 -4.31 -12.21 -60.72
CA MET A 68 -5.32 -13.28 -60.91
C MET A 68 -4.94 -14.72 -61.31
N PRO A 69 -5.84 -15.66 -60.94
CA PRO A 69 -6.55 -16.39 -61.99
C PRO A 69 -8.09 -16.25 -61.92
N ASP A 70 -8.62 -16.30 -63.13
CA ASP A 70 -10.00 -16.27 -63.63
C ASP A 70 -10.62 -17.68 -63.72
N TYR A 71 -11.94 -17.72 -63.96
CA TYR A 71 -12.88 -18.81 -64.29
C TYR A 71 -13.69 -19.42 -63.12
N GLY A 72 -15.03 -19.38 -63.09
CA GLY A 72 -15.97 -18.92 -64.11
C GLY A 72 -17.44 -18.89 -63.65
N GLU A 73 -18.21 -18.14 -64.44
CA GLU A 73 -19.68 -17.92 -64.48
C GLU A 73 -20.51 -19.21 -64.51
N VAL A 74 -21.76 -19.20 -64.00
CA VAL A 74 -23.02 -19.45 -64.77
C VAL A 74 -24.27 -18.95 -63.98
N GLU A 75 -24.96 -17.94 -64.54
CA GLU A 75 -26.43 -17.69 -64.71
C GLU A 75 -27.38 -17.78 -63.48
N GLU A 76 -28.09 -16.72 -63.07
CA GLU A 76 -29.29 -16.03 -63.65
C GLU A 76 -30.65 -16.63 -63.21
N ASP A 77 -31.67 -15.74 -63.23
CA ASP A 77 -33.11 -15.84 -62.90
C ASP A 77 -33.48 -15.20 -61.53
N ASP A 78 -33.90 -13.92 -61.48
CA ASP A 78 -35.26 -13.37 -61.77
C ASP A 78 -36.26 -13.75 -60.64
N ASP A 79 -36.99 -12.87 -59.93
CA ASP A 79 -37.88 -11.81 -60.42
C ASP A 79 -38.48 -10.97 -59.25
N GLU A 80 -38.83 -9.72 -59.60
CA GLU A 80 -40.00 -8.88 -59.22
C GLU A 80 -40.22 -8.42 -57.75
N GLU A 81 -40.14 -7.10 -57.48
CA GLU A 81 -41.23 -6.08 -57.46
C GLU A 81 -42.23 -6.23 -56.28
N GLY A 82 -42.72 -5.22 -55.56
CA GLY A 82 -42.74 -3.76 -55.64
C GLY A 82 -43.36 -3.20 -54.32
N SER A 83 -43.02 -1.96 -53.94
CA SER A 83 -43.88 -0.76 -53.97
C SER A 83 -44.75 -0.46 -52.73
N ASP A 84 -44.53 0.77 -52.23
CA ASP A 84 -45.49 1.79 -51.74
C ASP A 84 -46.17 1.70 -50.35
N ASP A 85 -45.84 2.74 -49.55
CA ASP A 85 -46.70 3.73 -48.87
C ASP A 85 -47.92 3.30 -48.01
N ASN A 86 -47.85 3.60 -46.71
CA ASN A 86 -48.75 4.50 -45.95
C ASN A 86 -48.37 4.45 -44.45
N GLU A 87 -47.96 5.54 -43.78
CA GLU A 87 -48.74 6.71 -43.33
C GLU A 87 -49.83 6.38 -42.30
N ALA A 88 -49.60 6.71 -41.01
CA ALA A 88 -50.44 7.61 -40.20
C ALA A 88 -50.12 7.57 -38.68
N ASN A 89 -49.82 8.76 -38.12
CA ASN A 89 -50.33 9.39 -36.87
C ASN A 89 -50.29 8.63 -35.51
N ASP A 90 -50.12 9.25 -34.33
CA ASP A 90 -50.37 10.60 -33.78
C ASP A 90 -49.47 10.74 -32.50
N VAL A 91 -48.70 11.81 -32.29
CA VAL A 91 -49.04 13.10 -31.61
C VAL A 91 -49.06 13.07 -30.07
N GLU A 92 -48.17 13.92 -29.54
CA GLU A 92 -48.17 14.72 -28.30
C GLU A 92 -47.81 14.15 -26.91
N SER A 93 -46.65 14.61 -26.48
CA SER A 93 -46.28 15.11 -25.16
C SER A 93 -47.35 15.95 -24.44
N SER A 94 -47.51 15.74 -23.14
CA SER A 94 -47.58 16.84 -22.14
C SER A 94 -47.41 16.33 -20.69
N GLU A 95 -46.37 16.84 -20.04
CA GLU A 95 -46.33 17.41 -18.68
C GLU A 95 -47.33 16.92 -17.61
N GLN A 96 -46.82 16.55 -16.43
CA GLN A 96 -46.96 17.40 -15.22
C GLN A 96 -46.24 16.82 -13.99
N ALA A 97 -45.44 17.68 -13.36
CA ALA A 97 -44.87 17.50 -12.04
C ALA A 97 -45.82 18.00 -10.93
N ALA A 98 -45.49 17.57 -9.70
CA ALA A 98 -45.73 18.21 -8.40
C ALA A 98 -46.84 17.66 -7.47
N ASP A 99 -46.37 17.14 -6.34
CA ASP A 99 -46.66 17.56 -4.96
C ASP A 99 -48.08 17.35 -4.39
N GLN A 100 -48.20 16.61 -3.27
CA GLN A 100 -48.68 17.17 -2.00
C GLN A 100 -48.82 16.16 -0.85
N ALA A 101 -48.36 16.62 0.31
CA ALA A 101 -48.57 16.06 1.64
C ALA A 101 -49.95 16.41 2.26
N ALA A 102 -50.35 15.55 3.20
CA ALA A 102 -51.18 15.79 4.39
C ALA A 102 -52.66 16.21 4.27
N THR A 103 -53.54 15.45 4.96
CA THR A 103 -54.72 16.00 5.66
C THR A 103 -55.09 15.13 6.88
N GLN A 104 -55.28 15.79 8.04
CA GLN A 104 -55.81 15.27 9.31
C GLN A 104 -57.34 15.50 9.45
N GLN A 105 -57.94 14.78 10.43
CA GLN A 105 -59.15 15.04 11.26
C GLN A 105 -60.17 13.87 11.20
N GLY A 106 -60.77 13.34 12.27
CA GLY A 106 -60.74 13.59 13.71
C GLY A 106 -61.82 12.77 14.46
N ALA A 107 -61.52 12.40 15.72
CA ALA A 107 -62.33 12.11 16.94
C ALA A 107 -63.77 11.53 16.92
N GLU A 108 -64.05 10.53 17.80
CA GLU A 108 -64.88 10.68 19.04
C GLU A 108 -65.11 9.35 19.85
N ASP A 109 -64.69 9.37 21.12
CA ASP A 109 -65.15 8.77 22.41
C ASP A 109 -65.99 7.46 22.59
N ALA A 110 -65.56 6.57 23.53
CA ALA A 110 -66.06 6.49 24.94
C ALA A 110 -65.86 5.12 25.69
N ASN A 111 -65.33 5.19 26.93
CA ASN A 111 -65.45 4.30 28.14
C ASN A 111 -64.99 2.81 28.09
N GLY A 112 -64.31 2.19 29.07
CA GLY A 112 -63.87 2.51 30.44
C GLY A 112 -63.64 1.21 31.26
N ASP A 113 -62.83 1.30 32.33
CA ASP A 113 -62.70 0.38 33.50
C ASP A 113 -61.83 -0.90 33.41
N GLY A 114 -60.80 -0.99 34.28
CA GLY A 114 -60.35 -2.26 34.87
C GLY A 114 -58.88 -2.35 35.31
N GLY A 115 -58.49 -1.69 36.42
CA GLY A 115 -57.16 -1.85 37.03
C GLY A 115 -57.13 -2.85 38.20
N LEU A 116 -55.99 -3.50 38.44
CA LEU A 116 -55.54 -4.04 39.74
C LEU A 116 -54.00 -4.13 39.77
N GLY A 117 -53.38 -3.55 40.80
CA GLY A 117 -51.95 -3.67 41.09
C GLY A 117 -51.66 -4.59 42.27
N VAL A 118 -50.39 -4.94 42.45
CA VAL A 118 -49.69 -5.41 43.67
C VAL A 118 -48.19 -5.37 43.34
N GLU A 119 -47.19 -5.22 44.21
CA GLU A 119 -46.97 -4.55 45.50
C GLU A 119 -45.44 -4.71 45.72
N ALA A 120 -44.75 -3.68 46.20
CA ALA A 120 -43.31 -3.76 46.52
C ALA A 120 -43.09 -4.26 47.95
N PRO A 121 -41.98 -4.95 48.27
CA PRO A 121 -41.51 -5.05 49.65
C PRO A 121 -40.26 -4.19 49.91
N ALA A 122 -40.18 -3.74 51.17
CA ALA A 122 -39.27 -2.76 51.76
C ALA A 122 -38.05 -3.43 52.49
N PRO A 123 -37.11 -2.66 53.10
CA PRO A 123 -35.67 -2.99 53.16
C PRO A 123 -35.12 -3.52 54.51
N GLY A 124 -33.89 -4.06 54.45
CA GLY A 124 -32.82 -3.86 55.45
C GLY A 124 -32.34 -5.08 56.25
N VAL A 125 -31.05 -5.45 56.13
CA VAL A 125 -30.10 -5.73 57.24
C VAL A 125 -28.64 -5.73 56.74
N ASP A 126 -27.77 -5.21 57.61
CA ASP A 126 -26.32 -4.97 57.57
C ASP A 126 -25.41 -6.16 57.19
N SER A 127 -24.28 -5.89 56.50
CA SER A 127 -22.91 -6.18 57.00
C SER A 127 -21.84 -5.95 55.92
N ALA A 128 -20.80 -5.21 56.31
CA ALA A 128 -19.58 -4.94 55.56
C ALA A 128 -18.80 -6.20 55.16
N ALA A 129 -18.20 -6.20 53.97
CA ALA A 129 -17.11 -7.10 53.61
C ALA A 129 -16.05 -6.33 52.81
N ALA A 130 -14.84 -6.37 53.35
CA ALA A 130 -13.63 -5.78 52.80
C ALA A 130 -13.14 -6.57 51.57
N PHE A 131 -12.50 -5.86 50.65
CA PHE A 131 -11.67 -6.42 49.59
C PHE A 131 -10.42 -7.08 50.21
N ASP A 132 -10.17 -8.35 49.88
CA ASP A 132 -8.99 -9.12 50.25
C ASP A 132 -8.29 -9.59 48.96
N LEU A 133 -7.00 -9.27 48.84
CA LEU A 133 -6.12 -9.70 47.75
C LEU A 133 -5.26 -10.86 48.27
N THR A 134 -5.60 -12.09 47.88
CA THR A 134 -4.67 -13.22 47.96
C THR A 134 -4.78 -14.12 46.72
N ALA A 135 -3.66 -14.28 46.02
CA ALA A 135 -3.48 -15.22 44.91
C ALA A 135 -2.95 -16.58 45.42
N PRO A 136 -3.34 -17.72 44.83
CA PRO A 136 -2.75 -19.02 45.15
C PRO A 136 -1.64 -19.43 44.17
N ALA A 137 -0.61 -20.08 44.70
CA ALA A 137 0.54 -20.64 43.98
C ALA A 137 0.23 -21.99 43.32
N VAL A 138 0.85 -22.27 42.17
CA VAL A 138 0.94 -23.60 41.57
C VAL A 138 2.35 -23.83 41.01
N THR A 139 2.94 -24.97 41.40
CA THR A 139 4.26 -25.52 41.01
C THR A 139 4.20 -26.33 39.70
N PRO A 140 5.27 -26.39 38.88
CA PRO A 140 5.42 -27.40 37.83
C PRO A 140 6.39 -28.56 38.22
N PRO A 141 6.24 -29.76 37.60
CA PRO A 141 7.07 -30.94 37.86
C PRO A 141 8.23 -31.14 36.87
N ALA A 142 9.06 -32.13 37.20
CA ALA A 142 10.34 -32.55 36.63
C ALA A 142 10.33 -33.09 35.18
N SER A 143 11.48 -33.03 34.52
CA SER A 143 11.82 -33.83 33.33
C SER A 143 13.19 -34.49 33.49
N GLU A 144 13.24 -35.76 33.11
CA GLU A 144 14.32 -36.72 33.29
C GLU A 144 15.44 -36.60 32.24
N SER A 145 16.61 -37.10 32.64
CA SER A 145 17.85 -37.28 31.90
C SER A 145 17.85 -38.51 30.98
N SER A 146 18.67 -38.48 29.92
CA SER A 146 19.27 -39.69 29.31
C SER A 146 20.76 -39.47 29.01
N ASP A 147 21.56 -40.41 29.51
CA ASP A 147 23.03 -40.53 29.46
C ASP A 147 23.62 -40.65 28.04
N SER A 148 24.85 -40.15 27.85
CA SER A 148 26.10 -40.97 27.80
C SER A 148 27.26 -40.23 27.11
N ASP A 149 28.37 -39.97 27.81
CA ASP A 149 29.67 -40.64 27.53
C ASP A 149 30.79 -40.19 28.48
N GLU A 150 31.53 -41.19 28.98
CA GLU A 150 32.74 -41.09 29.78
C GLU A 150 33.97 -40.70 28.93
N SER A 151 34.85 -39.83 29.45
CA SER A 151 36.27 -40.18 29.75
C SER A 151 37.06 -39.01 30.35
N ALA A 152 37.90 -39.34 31.33
CA ALA A 152 38.83 -38.52 32.13
C ALA A 152 39.89 -37.77 31.27
N SER A 153 40.62 -36.74 31.73
CA SER A 153 41.34 -36.58 33.01
C SER A 153 41.93 -35.16 33.22
N THR A 154 41.74 -34.61 34.44
CA THR A 154 42.64 -33.81 35.33
C THR A 154 43.72 -32.85 34.79
N GLU A 155 43.70 -31.59 35.27
CA GLU A 155 44.58 -30.90 36.28
C GLU A 155 44.36 -29.36 36.11
N GLN A 156 44.37 -28.42 37.07
CA GLN A 156 44.57 -28.38 38.53
C GLN A 156 44.18 -26.97 39.09
N GLU A 157 43.59 -26.97 40.28
CA GLU A 157 43.46 -25.97 41.36
C GLU A 157 42.91 -24.54 41.21
N ALA A 158 41.79 -24.34 41.93
CA ALA A 158 41.56 -23.20 42.82
C ALA A 158 41.08 -23.74 44.19
N VAL A 159 41.44 -23.10 45.31
CA VAL A 159 40.73 -23.26 46.59
C VAL A 159 40.61 -21.91 47.31
N ALA A 160 39.41 -21.69 47.83
CA ALA A 160 38.85 -20.49 48.41
C ALA A 160 38.84 -20.50 49.96
N THR A 161 38.92 -19.30 50.58
CA THR A 161 38.04 -18.68 51.64
C THR A 161 37.71 -19.44 52.97
N PRO A 162 37.02 -18.84 53.98
CA PRO A 162 37.02 -17.47 54.54
C PRO A 162 36.87 -17.37 56.10
N ALA A 163 36.76 -16.11 56.56
CA ALA A 163 35.90 -15.54 57.62
C ALA A 163 36.29 -15.63 59.12
N THR A 164 36.28 -14.46 59.78
CA THR A 164 35.36 -14.13 60.91
C THR A 164 35.39 -12.63 61.25
N ASP A 165 34.26 -12.15 61.78
CA ASP A 165 33.79 -10.79 62.06
C ASP A 165 33.92 -10.39 63.56
N GLY A 166 33.89 -9.07 63.88
CA GLY A 166 33.30 -8.50 65.11
C GLY A 166 34.17 -7.88 66.25
N LEU A 167 34.31 -6.54 66.25
CA LEU A 167 34.17 -5.47 67.32
C LEU A 167 34.12 -5.83 68.84
N ALA A 168 34.54 -5.05 69.89
CA ALA A 168 34.83 -3.61 70.13
C ALA A 168 35.50 -3.31 71.54
N THR A 169 35.81 -2.01 71.78
CA THR A 169 35.87 -1.17 73.03
C THR A 169 37.16 -0.86 73.85
N ASP A 170 37.65 0.40 73.71
CA ASP A 170 37.87 1.55 74.66
C ASP A 170 38.84 1.62 75.88
N THR A 171 39.48 2.81 76.00
CA THR A 171 39.89 3.68 77.16
C THR A 171 41.31 3.69 77.82
N ALA A 172 41.99 4.87 77.73
CA ALA A 172 42.69 5.77 78.71
C ALA A 172 43.38 5.20 79.99
N ALA A 173 44.39 5.77 80.71
CA ALA A 173 45.23 6.99 80.71
C ALA A 173 46.33 6.89 81.83
N THR A 174 47.09 7.99 82.07
CA THR A 174 47.93 8.42 83.25
C THR A 174 49.44 8.04 83.23
N THR A 175 50.47 8.92 83.20
CA THR A 175 51.05 10.08 83.99
C THR A 175 52.05 9.73 85.12
N GLU A 176 53.19 10.46 85.17
CA GLU A 176 53.97 11.10 86.28
C GLU A 176 55.38 11.51 85.74
N GLU A 177 56.18 12.49 86.17
CA GLU A 177 56.12 13.78 86.93
C GLU A 177 57.50 14.50 86.76
N THR A 178 57.61 15.73 87.29
CA THR A 178 58.50 16.89 86.99
C THR A 178 59.62 17.21 88.00
N GLU A 179 60.50 18.20 87.66
CA GLU A 179 61.06 19.36 88.44
C GLU A 179 62.49 19.73 87.94
N GLU A 180 63.08 20.94 88.00
CA GLU A 180 62.76 22.39 87.89
C GLU A 180 64.12 23.17 87.90
N GLU A 181 64.15 24.46 87.48
CA GLU A 181 65.02 25.60 87.93
C GLU A 181 65.78 26.45 86.86
N ALA A 182 65.36 27.73 86.80
CA ALA A 182 66.08 29.03 86.82
C ALA A 182 66.82 29.69 85.61
N GLU A 183 66.16 30.76 85.11
CA GLU A 183 66.51 32.20 84.89
C GLU A 183 67.73 32.77 84.08
N GLU A 184 67.38 33.90 83.43
CA GLU A 184 68.09 35.14 83.01
C GLU A 184 68.72 35.31 81.60
N GLU A 185 68.54 36.54 81.11
CA GLU A 185 68.69 37.09 79.75
C GLU A 185 70.13 37.46 79.36
N GLU A 186 70.43 37.54 78.05
CA GLU A 186 71.32 38.56 77.47
C GLU A 186 70.83 38.99 76.07
N GLU A 187 70.65 40.31 75.90
CA GLU A 187 70.53 41.00 74.61
C GLU A 187 71.89 41.00 73.88
N GLU A 188 71.90 40.67 72.60
CA GLU A 188 72.91 41.18 71.65
C GLU A 188 72.16 41.66 70.40
N ALA A 189 72.29 42.96 70.14
CA ALA A 189 71.74 43.63 68.98
C ALA A 189 72.60 43.28 67.75
N GLU A 190 72.05 42.50 66.82
CA GLU A 190 72.58 42.41 65.46
C GLU A 190 71.80 43.36 64.55
N GLU A 191 72.55 44.20 63.85
CA GLU A 191 72.07 45.27 62.98
C GLU A 191 71.03 44.76 61.96
N GLU A 192 69.85 45.39 61.94
CA GLU A 192 68.97 45.32 60.77
C GLU A 192 69.69 45.96 59.58
N VAL A 193 70.34 45.11 58.78
CA VAL A 193 70.50 45.41 57.36
C VAL A 193 69.12 45.23 56.75
N VAL A 194 68.38 46.33 56.63
CA VAL A 194 67.24 46.41 55.71
C VAL A 194 67.82 46.21 54.31
N THR A 195 67.88 44.96 53.87
CA THR A 195 67.88 44.65 52.45
C THR A 195 66.53 45.15 51.95
N GLU A 196 66.54 46.18 51.09
CA GLU A 196 65.37 46.48 50.26
C GLU A 196 64.92 45.13 49.67
N PRO A 197 63.62 44.76 49.76
CA PRO A 197 63.17 43.58 49.05
C PRO A 197 63.43 43.88 47.58
N GLU A 198 64.34 43.13 46.95
CA GLU A 198 64.30 42.99 45.51
C GLU A 198 62.89 42.43 45.25
N ILE A 199 62.03 43.28 44.70
CA ILE A 199 60.75 42.83 44.16
C ILE A 199 61.15 41.97 42.96
N GLU A 200 61.30 40.66 43.17
CA GLU A 200 61.15 39.72 42.08
C GLU A 200 59.74 39.95 41.56
N ILE A 201 59.67 40.60 40.40
CA ILE A 201 58.44 40.69 39.64
C ILE A 201 58.23 39.25 39.16
N ALA A 202 57.37 38.50 39.85
CA ALA A 202 56.92 37.20 39.37
C ALA A 202 56.33 37.43 37.97
N LEU A 203 56.97 36.86 36.95
CA LEU A 203 56.41 36.79 35.61
C LEU A 203 55.44 35.62 35.62
N ALA A 204 54.39 35.65 34.80
CA ALA A 204 53.64 34.42 34.54
C ALA A 204 54.59 33.40 33.91
N ASP A 205 54.58 32.18 34.45
CA ASP A 205 55.46 31.11 34.03
C ASP A 205 55.20 30.63 32.59
N GLY A 206 56.05 29.71 32.12
CA GLY A 206 55.84 29.04 30.84
C GLY A 206 54.54 28.24 30.83
N ILE A 207 53.67 28.52 29.86
CA ILE A 207 52.53 27.67 29.52
C ILE A 207 52.84 26.88 28.23
N SER A 208 52.49 25.60 28.21
CA SER A 208 52.46 24.78 27.00
C SER A 208 51.09 24.15 26.80
N MET A 209 50.69 24.01 25.54
CA MET A 209 49.45 23.35 25.11
C MET A 209 49.80 22.45 23.93
N GLU A 210 49.43 21.18 24.02
CA GLU A 210 49.62 20.18 22.95
C GLU A 210 48.29 19.44 22.75
N PRO A 211 47.32 20.07 22.07
CA PRO A 211 46.01 19.48 21.89
C PRO A 211 46.09 18.20 21.05
N GLU A 212 45.17 17.28 21.29
CA GLU A 212 44.96 16.11 20.42
C GLU A 212 44.00 16.48 19.27
N GLU A 213 44.00 15.68 18.20
CA GLU A 213 43.03 15.80 17.11
C GLU A 213 41.61 15.64 17.67
N ALA A 214 40.70 16.52 17.25
CA ALA A 214 39.29 16.47 17.63
C ALA A 214 38.48 15.94 16.44
N ALA A 215 37.85 14.77 16.60
CA ALA A 215 37.02 14.18 15.56
C ALA A 215 35.81 13.46 16.17
N GLY A 216 34.66 13.56 15.50
CA GLY A 216 33.45 12.83 15.90
C GLY A 216 32.23 13.19 15.06
N ASN A 217 31.10 12.58 15.43
CA ASN A 217 29.84 12.72 14.69
C ASN A 217 29.13 14.05 15.00
N GLU A 218 28.40 14.59 14.03
CA GLU A 218 27.64 15.84 14.16
C GLU A 218 26.54 15.79 15.25
N ASP A 219 25.87 14.65 15.39
CA ASP A 219 24.87 14.39 16.44
C ASP A 219 25.47 14.18 17.84
N GLY A 220 26.80 14.23 17.93
CA GLY A 220 27.58 13.79 19.06
C GLY A 220 28.24 14.91 19.84
N GLN A 221 28.86 14.51 20.95
CA GLN A 221 29.87 15.31 21.62
C GLN A 221 31.25 14.90 21.13
N ILE A 222 32.02 15.86 20.61
CA ILE A 222 33.41 15.72 20.21
C ILE A 222 34.29 16.13 21.40
N GLU A 223 35.16 15.25 21.87
CA GLU A 223 36.07 15.56 22.98
C GLU A 223 37.17 16.56 22.55
N LEU A 224 37.43 17.55 23.40
CA LEU A 224 38.49 18.56 23.19
C LEU A 224 39.61 18.36 24.22
N ASN A 225 40.61 17.54 23.86
CA ASN A 225 41.76 17.25 24.74
C ASN A 225 42.88 18.28 24.56
N LEU A 226 42.90 19.32 25.39
CA LEU A 226 43.84 20.45 25.25
C LEU A 226 45.25 20.22 25.82
N ASN A 227 45.42 19.25 26.72
CA ASN A 227 46.68 18.90 27.39
C ASN A 227 47.52 20.12 27.81
N ILE A 228 46.93 21.00 28.63
CA ILE A 228 47.60 22.22 29.11
C ILE A 228 48.50 21.90 30.30
N ALA A 229 49.75 22.40 30.27
CA ALA A 229 50.68 22.30 31.39
C ALA A 229 51.22 23.68 31.82
N GLN A 230 51.34 23.86 33.15
CA GLN A 230 51.89 25.03 33.82
C GLN A 230 53.15 24.66 34.60
N GLU A 231 54.11 25.57 34.72
CA GLU A 231 55.42 25.28 35.31
C GLU A 231 55.40 25.14 36.84
N ASP A 232 54.67 26.01 37.56
CA ASP A 232 54.59 25.97 39.03
C ASP A 232 53.15 25.96 39.61
N GLY A 233 52.14 26.28 38.80
CA GLY A 233 50.71 26.19 39.14
C GLY A 233 50.19 27.27 40.09
N ASN A 234 50.95 28.34 40.31
CA ASN A 234 50.56 29.44 41.21
C ASN A 234 49.77 30.55 40.49
N GLU A 235 49.58 30.43 39.18
CA GLU A 235 48.82 31.35 38.33
C GLU A 235 47.36 30.93 38.12
N SER A 236 46.50 31.91 37.78
CA SER A 236 45.17 31.61 37.26
C SER A 236 45.23 31.28 35.77
N LEU A 237 44.50 30.25 35.33
CA LEU A 237 44.32 29.89 33.92
C LEU A 237 42.97 30.36 33.40
N GLU A 238 42.99 30.93 32.20
CA GLU A 238 41.80 31.17 31.37
C GLU A 238 42.08 30.64 29.97
N VAL A 239 41.13 29.89 29.42
CA VAL A 239 41.16 29.40 28.04
C VAL A 239 40.07 30.10 27.26
N VAL A 240 40.42 30.65 26.10
CA VAL A 240 39.49 31.23 25.14
C VAL A 240 39.50 30.34 23.90
N ILE A 241 38.32 29.85 23.51
CA ILE A 241 38.09 29.06 22.30
C ILE A 241 37.33 29.95 21.32
N ALA A 242 38.01 30.37 20.27
CA ALA A 242 37.46 31.19 19.20
C ALA A 242 37.19 30.36 17.94
N ASN A 243 36.45 30.94 16.99
CA ASN A 243 36.02 30.33 15.73
C ASN A 243 35.17 29.05 15.87
N ALA A 244 34.46 28.86 16.98
CA ALA A 244 33.39 27.87 17.02
C ALA A 244 32.24 28.34 16.10
N PRO A 245 31.67 27.47 15.25
CA PRO A 245 30.58 27.85 14.36
C PRO A 245 29.32 28.25 15.14
N ASP A 246 28.46 29.05 14.51
CA ASP A 246 27.19 29.47 15.10
C ASP A 246 26.33 28.23 15.38
N GLY A 247 25.75 28.13 16.58
CA GLY A 247 24.97 26.96 17.00
C GLY A 247 25.78 25.89 17.75
N ALA A 248 27.10 25.83 17.55
CA ALA A 248 27.94 24.91 18.31
C ALA A 248 27.99 25.27 19.80
N THR A 249 28.06 24.24 20.65
CA THR A 249 28.09 24.42 22.10
C THR A 249 29.31 23.75 22.73
N ILE A 250 29.89 24.39 23.74
CA ILE A 250 31.01 23.84 24.50
C ILE A 250 30.57 23.56 25.92
N GLN A 251 30.82 22.34 26.38
CA GLN A 251 30.48 21.87 27.72
C GLN A 251 31.71 21.25 28.39
N SER A 252 31.66 21.13 29.72
CA SER A 252 32.70 20.42 30.47
C SER A 252 32.07 19.54 31.53
N SER A 253 32.47 18.27 31.58
CA SER A 253 32.06 17.38 32.67
C SER A 253 32.47 17.89 34.05
N SER A 254 33.57 18.64 34.14
CA SER A 254 34.02 19.31 35.36
C SER A 254 33.11 20.49 35.73
N ALA A 255 32.65 21.25 34.74
CA ALA A 255 31.68 22.32 34.94
C ALA A 255 30.31 21.77 35.36
N ASP A 256 29.86 20.68 34.75
CA ASP A 256 28.60 20.00 35.09
C ASP A 256 28.63 19.45 36.52
N ALA A 257 29.75 18.83 36.92
CA ALA A 257 29.95 18.38 38.30
C ALA A 257 29.90 19.55 39.29
N TYR A 258 30.51 20.69 38.95
CA TYR A 258 30.42 21.90 39.76
C TYR A 258 28.98 22.41 39.89
N MET A 259 28.21 22.40 38.79
CA MET A 259 26.80 22.83 38.80
C MET A 259 25.90 21.89 39.59
N ALA A 260 26.17 20.59 39.59
CA ALA A 260 25.46 19.62 40.42
C ALA A 260 25.64 19.89 41.92
N GLU A 261 26.83 20.37 42.31
CA GLU A 261 27.11 20.78 43.70
C GLU A 261 26.63 22.21 44.01
N ASN A 262 26.48 23.06 42.99
CA ASN A 262 26.14 24.48 43.10
C ASN A 262 24.97 24.87 42.17
N PRO A 263 23.75 24.37 42.41
CA PRO A 263 22.63 24.54 41.46
C PRO A 263 22.11 25.98 41.31
N ASP A 264 22.48 26.87 42.24
CA ASP A 264 22.12 28.30 42.18
C ASP A 264 23.23 29.17 41.54
N ALA A 265 24.38 28.58 41.15
CA ALA A 265 25.45 29.28 40.46
C ALA A 265 25.13 29.46 38.97
N ASP A 266 25.77 30.44 38.33
CA ASP A 266 25.78 30.53 36.87
C ASP A 266 26.72 29.48 36.28
N TYR A 267 26.41 28.97 35.09
CA TYR A 267 27.30 28.02 34.39
C TYR A 267 28.66 28.69 34.15
N PRO A 268 29.79 28.05 34.53
CA PRO A 268 31.07 28.74 34.60
C PRO A 268 31.71 28.99 33.24
N ILE A 269 31.33 28.20 32.22
CA ILE A 269 31.72 28.42 30.83
C ILE A 269 30.71 29.36 30.19
N SER A 270 31.19 30.38 29.49
CA SER A 270 30.30 31.38 28.88
C SER A 270 30.77 31.77 27.49
N GLN A 271 29.83 32.07 26.61
CA GLN A 271 30.11 32.65 25.31
C GLN A 271 30.08 34.19 25.41
N SER A 272 31.10 34.83 24.86
CA SER A 272 31.22 36.28 24.78
C SER A 272 30.36 36.87 23.66
N ASP A 273 30.18 38.20 23.65
CA ASP A 273 29.38 38.92 22.63
C ASP A 273 29.93 38.76 21.19
N ASN A 274 31.19 38.34 21.04
CA ASN A 274 31.84 38.09 19.75
C ASN A 274 31.91 36.60 19.36
N GLY A 275 31.25 35.71 20.10
CA GLY A 275 31.14 34.28 19.79
C GLY A 275 32.22 33.41 20.43
N ASP A 276 33.27 33.99 21.01
CA ASP A 276 34.34 33.23 21.66
C ASP A 276 33.86 32.65 22.99
N TRP A 277 34.19 31.39 23.25
CA TRP A 277 33.92 30.71 24.51
C TRP A 277 35.05 30.96 25.51
N VAL A 278 34.69 31.36 26.72
CA VAL A 278 35.62 31.58 27.84
C VAL A 278 35.44 30.45 28.84
N VAL A 279 36.52 29.68 29.05
CA VAL A 279 36.60 28.53 29.94
C VAL A 279 37.59 28.83 31.07
N PRO A 280 37.13 28.97 32.32
CA PRO A 280 38.03 29.07 33.46
C PRO A 280 38.87 27.80 33.63
N GLY A 281 40.10 27.97 34.12
CA GLY A 281 41.08 26.88 34.28
C GLY A 281 40.59 25.63 35.02
N ASP A 282 39.72 25.81 36.02
CA ASP A 282 39.17 24.70 36.82
C ASP A 282 38.25 23.77 36.01
N PHE A 283 37.85 24.16 34.79
CA PHE A 283 36.87 23.45 33.96
C PHE A 283 37.43 23.00 32.60
N VAL A 284 38.75 23.04 32.40
CA VAL A 284 39.39 22.59 31.15
C VAL A 284 39.40 21.08 30.98
N GLU A 285 39.26 20.31 32.07
CA GLU A 285 39.19 18.85 32.01
C GLU A 285 37.81 18.38 31.54
N GLY A 286 37.81 17.45 30.56
CA GLY A 286 36.60 16.86 30.00
C GLY A 286 35.75 17.84 29.21
N LEU A 287 36.40 18.75 28.47
CA LEU A 287 35.75 19.63 27.51
C LEU A 287 35.20 18.82 26.33
N THR A 288 33.99 19.15 25.92
CA THR A 288 33.32 18.59 24.76
C THR A 288 32.71 19.70 23.93
N LEU A 289 32.62 19.47 22.63
CA LEU A 289 32.02 20.32 21.63
C LEU A 289 30.88 19.54 20.96
N THR A 290 29.69 20.12 20.94
CA THR A 290 28.62 19.64 20.06
C THR A 290 28.60 20.57 18.85
N PRO A 291 28.79 20.05 17.62
CA PRO A 291 28.63 20.81 16.38
C PRO A 291 27.24 21.46 16.26
N PRO A 292 27.04 22.37 15.29
CA PRO A 292 25.69 22.83 14.93
C PRO A 292 24.82 21.63 14.53
N GLU A 293 23.51 21.73 14.75
CA GLU A 293 22.53 20.71 14.35
C GLU A 293 22.58 20.53 12.82
N ASP A 294 22.52 19.26 12.38
CA ASP A 294 22.46 18.82 10.98
C ASP A 294 23.69 19.21 10.12
N SER A 295 24.82 19.62 10.72
CA SER A 295 25.98 20.15 10.01
C SER A 295 27.24 19.31 10.21
N ASN A 296 27.70 18.72 9.12
CA ASN A 296 28.93 17.92 9.03
C ASN A 296 30.17 18.72 8.54
N ASP A 297 30.08 20.06 8.52
CA ASP A 297 31.18 20.94 8.11
C ASP A 297 32.39 20.84 9.06
N ASP A 298 33.57 20.54 8.50
CA ASP A 298 34.84 20.64 9.22
C ASP A 298 35.21 22.10 9.52
N PHE A 299 35.77 22.35 10.70
CA PHE A 299 36.25 23.69 11.08
C PHE A 299 37.53 23.66 11.90
N THR A 300 38.10 24.84 12.18
CA THR A 300 39.32 24.97 12.99
C THR A 300 39.09 25.96 14.11
N LEU A 301 39.27 25.48 15.34
CA LEU A 301 39.18 26.29 16.55
C LEU A 301 40.50 27.00 16.82
N ASP A 302 40.42 28.27 17.22
CA ASP A 302 41.55 29.06 17.70
C ASP A 302 41.55 29.03 19.23
N ILE A 303 42.46 28.27 19.85
CA ILE A 303 42.50 28.08 21.30
C ILE A 303 43.65 28.86 21.91
N THR A 304 43.32 29.90 22.68
CA THR A 304 44.28 30.69 23.45
C THR A 304 44.18 30.35 24.93
N ALA A 305 45.24 29.77 25.51
CA ALA A 305 45.35 29.66 26.97
C ALA A 305 46.24 30.76 27.53
N THR A 306 45.77 31.42 28.59
CA THR A 306 46.46 32.52 29.26
C THR A 306 46.65 32.22 30.73
N THR A 307 47.90 32.21 31.20
CA THR A 307 48.22 32.21 32.63
C THR A 307 48.41 33.64 33.10
N THR A 308 47.88 33.97 34.28
CA THR A 308 48.07 35.28 34.92
C THR A 308 48.57 35.11 36.34
N GLU A 309 49.73 35.69 36.61
CA GLU A 309 50.36 35.65 37.92
C GLU A 309 49.55 36.48 38.92
N THR A 310 49.11 35.84 40.01
CA THR A 310 48.21 36.48 40.98
C THR A 310 48.88 37.60 41.76
N SER A 311 50.21 37.54 41.94
CA SER A 311 50.96 38.55 42.70
C SER A 311 51.34 39.80 41.88
N SER A 312 51.55 39.66 40.56
CA SER A 312 52.03 40.74 39.69
C SER A 312 51.01 41.20 38.64
N GLY A 313 50.02 40.37 38.31
CA GLY A 313 49.06 40.58 37.24
C GLY A 313 49.67 40.49 35.84
N LEU A 314 50.91 40.02 35.72
CA LEU A 314 51.52 39.74 34.42
C LEU A 314 50.96 38.45 33.86
N SER A 315 50.78 38.40 32.54
CA SER A 315 50.24 37.23 31.85
C SER A 315 51.17 36.70 30.77
N ASN A 316 51.02 35.41 30.48
CA ASN A 316 51.66 34.71 29.38
C ASN A 316 50.59 33.90 28.66
N SER A 317 50.68 33.80 27.33
CA SER A 317 49.66 33.13 26.52
C SER A 317 50.29 32.24 25.45
N VAL A 318 49.63 31.12 25.18
CA VAL A 318 49.90 30.24 24.04
C VAL A 318 48.62 30.13 23.20
N ASN A 319 48.76 30.19 21.87
CA ASN A 319 47.67 29.97 20.93
C ASN A 319 47.98 28.75 20.07
N VAL A 320 47.01 27.86 19.91
CA VAL A 320 47.08 26.68 19.04
C VAL A 320 45.80 26.59 18.23
N GLU A 321 45.95 26.29 16.94
CA GLU A 321 44.83 25.95 16.04
C GLU A 321 44.53 24.45 16.20
N VAL A 322 43.26 24.10 16.42
CA VAL A 322 42.80 22.72 16.54
C VAL A 322 41.80 22.45 15.41
N PRO A 323 42.16 21.62 14.41
CA PRO A 323 41.19 21.15 13.44
C PRO A 323 40.16 20.25 14.14
N VAL A 324 38.90 20.44 13.80
CA VAL A 324 37.77 19.61 14.23
C VAL A 324 37.21 18.95 12.98
N GLU A 325 37.35 17.63 12.91
CA GLU A 325 36.76 16.81 11.86
C GLU A 325 35.36 16.37 12.30
N VAL A 326 34.33 16.74 11.54
CA VAL A 326 32.94 16.37 11.82
C VAL A 326 32.51 15.35 10.78
N THR A 327 32.15 14.15 11.22
CA THR A 327 31.61 13.11 10.32
C THR A 327 30.10 13.21 10.33
N GLY A 328 29.49 13.28 9.15
CA GLY A 328 28.04 13.35 9.05
C GLY A 328 27.35 12.03 9.37
N VAL A 329 26.09 12.12 9.75
CA VAL A 329 25.20 11.04 10.17
C VAL A 329 23.87 11.27 9.47
N ALA A 330 23.37 10.26 8.75
CA ALA A 330 22.15 10.45 7.99
C ALA A 330 20.91 10.36 8.90
N ASP A 331 20.18 11.45 9.04
CA ASP A 331 18.93 11.61 9.77
C ASP A 331 17.75 10.89 9.10
N GLY A 332 17.75 10.86 7.76
CA GLY A 332 16.71 10.21 6.99
C GLY A 332 15.63 11.16 6.48
N VAL A 333 14.41 10.65 6.39
CA VAL A 333 13.25 11.36 5.84
C VAL A 333 12.03 11.31 6.76
N GLU A 334 11.18 12.31 6.70
CA GLU A 334 9.77 12.18 7.06
C GLU A 334 9.06 11.46 5.90
N LEU A 335 8.89 10.13 6.04
CA LEU A 335 8.23 9.27 5.06
C LEU A 335 6.74 9.09 5.39
N ASN A 336 5.88 9.35 4.42
CA ASN A 336 4.45 9.05 4.48
C ASN A 336 4.03 8.29 3.21
N ALA A 337 3.28 7.21 3.38
CA ALA A 337 2.64 6.46 2.31
C ALA A 337 1.23 6.10 2.78
N GLU A 338 0.20 6.65 2.13
CA GLU A 338 -1.19 6.36 2.47
C GLU A 338 -1.72 5.16 1.70
N ASP A 339 -2.63 4.40 2.34
CA ASP A 339 -3.38 3.35 1.65
C ASP A 339 -4.16 3.95 0.47
N ALA A 340 -4.11 3.27 -0.67
CA ALA A 340 -4.77 3.70 -1.90
C ALA A 340 -6.01 2.83 -2.17
N THR A 341 -7.06 3.45 -2.73
CA THR A 341 -8.24 2.73 -3.19
C THR A 341 -8.66 3.23 -4.56
N GLY A 342 -8.94 2.29 -5.46
CA GLY A 342 -9.48 2.56 -6.79
C GLY A 342 -10.42 1.47 -7.24
N VAL A 343 -11.05 1.66 -8.39
CA VAL A 343 -11.80 0.60 -9.08
C VAL A 343 -10.87 0.01 -10.13
N GLU A 344 -11.03 -1.27 -10.45
CA GLU A 344 -10.33 -1.85 -11.59
C GLU A 344 -10.60 -1.08 -12.90
N ASP A 345 -9.80 -1.36 -13.93
CA ASP A 345 -9.80 -0.68 -15.24
C ASP A 345 -9.51 0.83 -15.21
N HIS A 346 -9.13 1.35 -14.04
CA HIS A 346 -8.82 2.76 -13.82
C HIS A 346 -7.45 2.94 -13.17
N LEU A 347 -6.83 4.08 -13.46
CA LEU A 347 -5.61 4.50 -12.77
C LEU A 347 -5.92 4.82 -11.32
N VAL A 348 -5.11 4.29 -10.41
CA VAL A 348 -5.21 4.55 -8.97
C VAL A 348 -4.06 5.44 -8.54
N ASN A 349 -4.34 6.56 -7.86
CA ASN A 349 -3.30 7.45 -7.37
C ASN A 349 -2.61 6.85 -6.14
N LEU A 350 -1.28 6.98 -6.05
CA LEU A 350 -0.49 6.63 -4.89
C LEU A 350 0.03 7.92 -4.24
N ASP A 351 -0.34 8.18 -2.98
CA ASP A 351 0.14 9.36 -2.23
C ASP A 351 1.32 8.96 -1.34
N ILE A 352 2.52 9.20 -1.86
CA ILE A 352 3.79 8.90 -1.20
C ILE A 352 4.59 10.20 -1.13
N GLN A 353 5.06 10.55 0.06
CA GLN A 353 5.84 11.74 0.35
C GLN A 353 7.11 11.34 1.11
N ALA A 354 8.24 11.91 0.73
CA ALA A 354 9.53 11.68 1.37
C ALA A 354 10.30 13.01 1.40
N ASP A 355 10.34 13.64 2.57
CA ASP A 355 11.03 14.90 2.80
C ASP A 355 12.24 14.67 3.71
N LEU A 356 13.42 15.21 3.35
CA LEU A 356 14.62 15.12 4.20
C LEU A 356 14.39 15.76 5.56
N MET A 357 14.94 15.14 6.62
CA MET A 357 14.91 15.72 7.97
C MET A 357 15.99 16.79 8.15
N ASP A 358 17.16 16.59 7.54
CA ASP A 358 18.23 17.59 7.45
C ASP A 358 17.75 18.88 6.72
N ILE A 359 18.11 20.03 7.30
CA ILE A 359 17.75 21.38 6.85
C ILE A 359 18.91 22.19 6.28
N ASP A 360 20.15 21.74 6.44
CA ASP A 360 21.36 22.42 6.04
C ASP A 360 21.80 22.01 4.61
N GLY A 361 21.38 20.82 4.18
CA GLY A 361 21.52 20.30 2.82
C GLY A 361 22.76 19.42 2.59
N SER A 362 23.41 18.97 3.65
CA SER A 362 24.46 17.94 3.67
C SER A 362 23.92 16.57 3.22
N GLU A 363 22.63 16.30 3.43
CA GLU A 363 21.99 15.05 3.06
C GLU A 363 21.26 15.06 1.71
N ASN A 364 21.17 13.87 1.11
CA ASN A 364 20.45 13.65 -0.13
C ASN A 364 19.69 12.30 -0.14
N ILE A 365 18.48 12.29 -0.71
CA ILE A 365 17.78 11.05 -1.06
C ILE A 365 18.48 10.42 -2.27
N THR A 366 19.04 9.23 -2.09
CA THR A 366 19.81 8.54 -3.13
C THR A 366 19.03 7.42 -3.82
N SER A 367 18.00 6.89 -3.15
CA SER A 367 17.18 5.81 -3.70
C SER A 367 15.78 5.85 -3.10
N ILE A 368 14.77 5.68 -3.94
CA ILE A 368 13.41 5.35 -3.55
C ILE A 368 13.04 4.07 -4.28
N VAL A 369 12.62 3.05 -3.52
CA VAL A 369 12.23 1.76 -4.07
C VAL A 369 10.85 1.40 -3.58
N ILE A 370 9.91 1.16 -4.49
CA ILE A 370 8.64 0.51 -4.15
C ILE A 370 8.81 -0.99 -4.38
N GLY A 371 8.64 -1.78 -3.32
CA GLY A 371 8.74 -3.24 -3.33
C GLY A 371 7.37 -3.91 -3.35
N ASP A 372 7.41 -5.21 -3.62
CA ASP A 372 6.24 -6.10 -3.64
C ASP A 372 5.15 -5.68 -4.66
N VAL A 373 5.55 -4.99 -5.73
CA VAL A 373 4.66 -4.64 -6.86
C VAL A 373 4.38 -5.92 -7.68
N PRO A 374 3.12 -6.36 -7.80
CA PRO A 374 2.76 -7.51 -8.64
C PRO A 374 2.95 -7.24 -10.13
N ASP A 375 3.14 -8.30 -10.92
CA ASP A 375 3.29 -8.21 -12.39
C ASP A 375 2.07 -7.59 -13.10
N THR A 376 0.89 -7.63 -12.47
CA THR A 376 -0.36 -7.04 -12.96
C THR A 376 -0.47 -5.53 -12.69
N ILE A 377 0.54 -4.92 -12.06
CA ILE A 377 0.59 -3.48 -11.74
C ILE A 377 1.81 -2.85 -12.40
N GLN A 378 1.58 -1.78 -13.15
CA GLN A 378 2.62 -0.90 -13.68
C GLN A 378 2.52 0.49 -13.07
N LEU A 379 3.62 1.04 -12.58
CA LEU A 379 3.65 2.41 -12.08
C LEU A 379 3.78 3.41 -13.24
N SER A 380 3.18 4.58 -13.09
CA SER A 380 3.18 5.64 -14.09
C SER A 380 4.55 6.31 -14.30
N ALA A 381 5.46 6.12 -13.34
CA ALA A 381 6.80 6.68 -13.30
C ALA A 381 7.78 5.72 -12.60
N GLY A 382 9.08 6.01 -12.69
CA GLY A 382 10.13 5.12 -12.21
C GLY A 382 10.53 4.03 -13.21
N THR A 383 11.37 3.11 -12.75
CA THR A 383 11.93 1.98 -13.51
C THR A 383 11.62 0.67 -12.84
N ASP A 384 10.90 -0.21 -13.54
CA ASP A 384 10.69 -1.61 -13.14
C ASP A 384 12.01 -2.39 -13.19
N ASN A 385 12.39 -3.00 -12.07
CA ASN A 385 13.61 -3.82 -11.95
C ASN A 385 13.39 -5.28 -12.35
N GLY A 386 12.15 -5.70 -12.61
CA GLY A 386 11.77 -7.05 -13.08
C GLY A 386 11.77 -8.13 -12.00
N ASP A 387 11.81 -7.74 -10.73
CA ASP A 387 11.75 -8.63 -9.55
C ASP A 387 10.64 -8.23 -8.56
N GLY A 388 9.68 -7.43 -9.01
CA GLY A 388 8.61 -6.85 -8.18
C GLY A 388 9.04 -5.58 -7.42
N SER A 389 10.22 -5.04 -7.73
CA SER A 389 10.66 -3.74 -7.22
C SER A 389 10.74 -2.69 -8.33
N TRP A 390 10.41 -1.45 -7.98
CA TRP A 390 10.49 -0.28 -8.85
C TRP A 390 11.40 0.77 -8.23
N SER A 391 12.35 1.28 -9.02
CA SER A 391 13.24 2.37 -8.61
C SER A 391 12.67 3.71 -9.08
N LEU A 392 12.52 4.69 -8.18
CA LEU A 392 11.95 6.01 -8.45
C LEU A 392 12.92 7.14 -8.08
N GLU A 393 12.78 8.27 -8.76
CA GLU A 393 13.35 9.54 -8.33
C GLU A 393 12.34 10.33 -7.47
N VAL A 394 12.82 11.28 -6.67
CA VAL A 394 11.94 12.14 -5.83
C VAL A 394 10.87 12.84 -6.68
N ALA A 395 11.21 13.23 -7.91
CA ALA A 395 10.28 13.89 -8.83
C ALA A 395 9.18 12.95 -9.38
N ASP A 396 9.40 11.63 -9.36
CA ASP A 396 8.43 10.65 -9.84
C ASP A 396 7.26 10.44 -8.86
N LEU A 397 7.43 10.84 -7.59
CA LEU A 397 6.39 10.74 -6.57
C LEU A 397 5.21 11.71 -6.84
N ASP A 398 5.47 12.85 -7.50
CA ASP A 398 4.42 13.82 -7.82
C ASP A 398 3.46 13.27 -8.87
N GLY A 399 2.24 12.93 -8.43
CA GLY A 399 1.21 12.36 -9.28
C GLY A 399 1.47 10.91 -9.69
N LEU A 400 2.20 10.14 -8.87
CA LEU A 400 2.41 8.72 -9.07
C LEU A 400 1.07 7.97 -9.10
N GLN A 401 0.92 7.07 -10.08
CA GLN A 401 -0.27 6.26 -10.29
C GLN A 401 0.10 4.80 -10.52
N ALA A 402 -0.74 3.89 -10.04
CA ALA A 402 -0.76 2.49 -10.41
C ALA A 402 -1.73 2.28 -11.58
N ASN A 403 -1.23 1.64 -12.63
CA ASN A 403 -1.99 1.14 -13.76
C ASN A 403 -2.09 -0.37 -13.67
N LEU A 404 -3.29 -0.87 -13.48
CA LEU A 404 -3.55 -2.31 -13.41
C LEU A 404 -3.77 -2.88 -14.81
N ASP A 405 -3.48 -4.16 -14.98
CA ASP A 405 -4.00 -4.93 -16.10
C ASP A 405 -5.54 -4.96 -16.04
N ASP A 406 -6.18 -5.13 -17.21
CA ASP A 406 -7.64 -5.16 -17.32
C ASP A 406 -8.23 -6.26 -16.41
N ASN A 407 -9.35 -5.94 -15.76
CA ASN A 407 -10.12 -6.86 -14.90
C ASN A 407 -9.31 -7.43 -13.73
N VAL A 408 -8.46 -6.60 -13.10
CA VAL A 408 -7.71 -7.00 -11.91
C VAL A 408 -8.28 -6.30 -10.68
N SER A 409 -8.86 -7.08 -9.78
CA SER A 409 -9.33 -6.61 -8.48
C SER A 409 -8.58 -7.31 -7.34
N GLY A 410 -8.48 -6.67 -6.18
CA GLY A 410 -7.70 -7.27 -5.09
C GLY A 410 -7.18 -6.32 -4.03
N LEU A 411 -6.42 -6.92 -3.11
CA LEU A 411 -5.60 -6.20 -2.13
C LEU A 411 -4.14 -6.52 -2.42
N PHE A 412 -3.35 -5.47 -2.59
CA PHE A 412 -1.92 -5.57 -2.86
C PHE A 412 -1.19 -4.84 -1.75
N ASP A 413 -0.42 -5.59 -0.95
CA ASP A 413 0.45 -5.02 0.08
C ASP A 413 1.77 -4.62 -0.59
N LEU A 414 2.10 -3.34 -0.56
CA LEU A 414 3.32 -2.78 -1.12
C LEU A 414 4.17 -2.17 0.00
N SER A 415 5.45 -1.99 -0.28
CA SER A 415 6.36 -1.27 0.61
C SER A 415 7.07 -0.16 -0.15
N VAL A 416 7.33 0.97 0.49
CA VAL A 416 8.24 2.00 -0.03
C VAL A 416 9.45 2.09 0.89
N THR A 417 10.63 2.03 0.31
CA THR A 417 11.92 2.11 1.00
C THR A 417 12.69 3.30 0.45
N VAL A 418 13.07 4.22 1.34
CA VAL A 418 13.85 5.42 1.00
C VAL A 418 15.20 5.34 1.69
N THR A 419 16.27 5.57 0.93
CA THR A 419 17.65 5.63 1.43
C THR A 419 18.18 7.05 1.30
N THR A 420 18.61 7.62 2.42
CA THR A 420 19.36 8.88 2.45
C THR A 420 20.83 8.60 2.72
N GLN A 421 21.65 9.53 2.27
CA GLN A 421 23.08 9.53 2.51
C GLN A 421 23.47 10.93 2.97
N ASP A 422 24.27 10.95 4.01
CA ASP A 422 25.08 12.10 4.36
C ASP A 422 26.39 12.01 3.58
N VAL A 423 26.78 13.13 2.97
CA VAL A 423 28.01 13.23 2.21
C VAL A 423 28.88 14.35 2.76
N SER A 424 30.16 14.05 2.98
CA SER A 424 31.09 15.11 3.34
C SER A 424 31.44 15.97 2.13
N GLU A 425 31.73 17.26 2.38
CA GLU A 425 32.26 18.15 1.34
C GLU A 425 33.65 17.71 0.84
N GLN A 426 34.34 16.87 1.61
CA GLN A 426 35.64 16.35 1.24
C GLN A 426 35.54 15.23 0.20
N LEU A 427 36.22 15.43 -0.94
CA LEU A 427 36.37 14.38 -1.93
C LEU A 427 37.48 13.41 -1.49
N ASP A 428 37.31 12.12 -1.81
CA ASP A 428 38.34 11.12 -1.65
C ASP A 428 39.59 11.43 -2.51
N GLU A 429 40.67 10.65 -2.34
CA GLU A 429 41.91 10.82 -3.11
C GLU A 429 41.71 10.72 -4.63
N ASP A 430 40.62 10.10 -5.08
CA ASP A 430 40.25 9.91 -6.48
C ASP A 430 39.26 10.98 -6.99
N GLY A 431 38.80 11.89 -6.12
CA GLY A 431 37.89 12.99 -6.45
C GLY A 431 36.41 12.61 -6.40
N ASN A 432 36.04 11.52 -5.73
CA ASN A 432 34.65 11.12 -5.52
C ASN A 432 34.12 11.66 -4.20
N VAL A 433 32.81 11.87 -4.14
CA VAL A 433 32.09 12.23 -2.92
C VAL A 433 32.24 11.08 -1.92
N VAL A 434 32.65 11.39 -0.69
CA VAL A 434 32.69 10.43 0.41
C VAL A 434 31.31 10.41 1.05
N VAL A 435 30.76 9.20 1.15
CA VAL A 435 29.53 8.95 1.90
C VAL A 435 29.96 8.64 3.33
N ASP A 436 29.60 9.51 4.26
CA ASP A 436 29.98 9.35 5.67
C ASP A 436 29.06 8.37 6.37
N ASP A 437 27.75 8.51 6.13
CA ASP A 437 26.73 7.63 6.66
C ASP A 437 25.55 7.45 5.69
N SER A 438 24.77 6.40 5.93
CA SER A 438 23.53 6.16 5.19
C SER A 438 22.51 5.49 6.08
N THR A 439 21.29 6.02 6.03
CA THR A 439 20.13 5.43 6.71
C THR A 439 19.07 5.04 5.70
N THR A 440 18.16 4.15 6.11
CA THR A 440 17.06 3.69 5.28
C THR A 440 15.80 3.58 6.10
N GLN A 441 14.70 4.09 5.56
CA GLN A 441 13.38 4.00 6.15
C GLN A 441 12.43 3.25 5.21
N THR A 442 11.61 2.38 5.79
CA THR A 442 10.62 1.59 5.05
C THR A 442 9.24 1.81 5.67
N MET A 443 8.25 2.00 4.81
CA MET A 443 6.83 2.07 5.19
C MET A 443 6.01 1.16 4.28
N ASP A 444 5.08 0.42 4.89
CA ASP A 444 4.14 -0.44 4.18
C ASP A 444 2.82 0.30 3.95
N PHE A 445 2.18 0.06 2.82
CA PHE A 445 0.83 0.58 2.50
C PHE A 445 0.08 -0.44 1.63
N THR A 446 -1.25 -0.40 1.67
CA THR A 446 -2.09 -1.31 0.89
C THR A 446 -2.77 -0.57 -0.26
N LEU A 447 -2.65 -1.12 -1.47
CA LEU A 447 -3.48 -0.76 -2.62
C LEU A 447 -4.70 -1.70 -2.65
N THR A 448 -5.88 -1.14 -2.43
CA THR A 448 -7.16 -1.84 -2.60
C THR A 448 -7.75 -1.49 -3.96
N VAL A 449 -8.04 -2.50 -4.77
CA VAL A 449 -8.73 -2.34 -6.05
C VAL A 449 -10.08 -3.00 -5.93
N ASP A 450 -11.11 -2.16 -5.96
CA ASP A 450 -12.51 -2.53 -5.86
C ASP A 450 -12.93 -3.28 -7.14
N PRO A 451 -13.64 -4.41 -6.99
CA PRO A 451 -14.14 -5.21 -8.10
C PRO A 451 -15.26 -4.49 -8.86
N ASP A 452 -15.36 -4.73 -10.16
CA ASP A 452 -16.40 -4.28 -11.08
C ASP A 452 -16.90 -5.48 -11.91
N ALA A 453 -18.05 -6.04 -11.53
CA ALA A 453 -18.50 -7.28 -12.15
C ALA A 453 -18.83 -7.10 -13.63
N ASP A 454 -18.38 -8.04 -14.45
CA ASP A 454 -18.39 -7.94 -15.90
C ASP A 454 -19.61 -8.60 -16.53
N GLU A 455 -19.92 -8.22 -17.78
CA GLU A 455 -20.94 -8.94 -18.56
C GLU A 455 -20.42 -10.29 -19.07
N VAL A 456 -21.29 -11.29 -19.14
CA VAL A 456 -20.93 -12.56 -19.80
C VAL A 456 -21.19 -12.50 -21.30
N THR A 457 -20.36 -13.19 -22.09
CA THR A 457 -20.60 -13.35 -23.52
C THR A 457 -21.40 -14.62 -23.80
N PHE A 458 -22.62 -14.50 -24.32
CA PHE A 458 -23.42 -15.65 -24.73
C PHE A 458 -22.98 -16.21 -26.09
N THR A 459 -22.97 -17.55 -26.20
CA THR A 459 -22.97 -18.23 -27.50
C THR A 459 -24.40 -18.38 -27.98
N GLU A 460 -24.72 -17.94 -29.20
CA GLU A 460 -26.06 -18.14 -29.76
C GLU A 460 -26.47 -19.62 -29.74
N GLY A 461 -27.60 -19.90 -29.10
CA GLY A 461 -28.17 -21.24 -28.96
C GLY A 461 -29.57 -21.32 -29.57
N SER A 462 -29.93 -22.50 -30.06
CA SER A 462 -31.29 -22.83 -30.49
C SER A 462 -31.60 -24.28 -30.11
N ALA A 463 -32.83 -24.54 -29.71
CA ALA A 463 -33.31 -25.88 -29.44
C ALA A 463 -34.48 -26.23 -30.36
N SER A 464 -34.61 -27.51 -30.73
CA SER A 464 -35.72 -27.98 -31.53
C SER A 464 -36.10 -29.39 -31.12
N GLY A 465 -37.40 -29.68 -31.06
CA GLY A 465 -37.87 -31.00 -30.69
C GLY A 465 -39.34 -31.22 -31.01
N LEU A 466 -39.86 -32.36 -30.58
CA LEU A 466 -41.28 -32.67 -30.73
C LEU A 466 -42.06 -32.10 -29.53
N GLU A 467 -43.31 -31.71 -29.76
CA GLU A 467 -44.25 -31.53 -28.65
C GLU A 467 -44.42 -32.84 -27.85
N ASP A 468 -44.88 -32.69 -26.61
CA ASP A 468 -45.06 -33.78 -25.62
C ASP A 468 -43.80 -34.59 -25.29
N SER A 469 -42.62 -34.05 -25.64
CA SER A 469 -41.33 -34.66 -25.39
C SER A 469 -40.37 -33.65 -24.80
N TRP A 470 -39.41 -34.14 -24.03
CA TRP A 470 -38.29 -33.31 -23.56
C TRP A 470 -37.41 -32.89 -24.73
N ILE A 471 -37.09 -31.60 -24.77
CA ILE A 471 -36.23 -30.94 -25.75
C ILE A 471 -34.95 -30.52 -25.04
N ASP A 472 -33.79 -30.96 -25.54
CA ASP A 472 -32.48 -30.55 -25.02
C ASP A 472 -32.22 -29.07 -25.30
N ILE A 473 -31.85 -28.32 -24.26
CA ILE A 473 -31.45 -26.91 -24.35
C ILE A 473 -29.93 -26.84 -24.19
N GLN A 474 -29.26 -26.39 -25.24
CA GLN A 474 -27.83 -26.10 -25.19
C GLN A 474 -27.66 -24.60 -24.95
N SER A 475 -27.13 -24.25 -23.77
CA SER A 475 -26.75 -22.90 -23.41
C SER A 475 -25.28 -22.88 -23.03
N SER A 476 -24.52 -21.95 -23.60
CA SER A 476 -23.15 -21.68 -23.20
C SER A 476 -22.87 -20.18 -23.19
N PHE A 477 -22.07 -19.75 -22.21
CA PHE A 477 -21.65 -18.37 -22.03
C PHE A 477 -20.24 -18.36 -21.42
N SER A 478 -19.51 -17.25 -21.52
CA SER A 478 -18.17 -17.12 -20.95
C SER A 478 -18.00 -15.84 -20.14
N LEU A 479 -17.19 -15.90 -19.09
CA LEU A 479 -16.74 -14.71 -18.35
C LEU A 479 -15.73 -13.91 -19.19
N GLN A 480 -15.56 -12.65 -18.82
CA GLN A 480 -14.52 -11.77 -19.39
C GLN A 480 -13.35 -11.64 -18.41
N ASP A 481 -13.64 -11.46 -17.12
CA ASP A 481 -12.65 -11.55 -16.06
C ASP A 481 -12.30 -13.01 -15.72
N LEU A 482 -11.00 -13.27 -15.59
CA LEU A 482 -10.39 -14.56 -15.30
C LEU A 482 -9.24 -14.44 -14.27
N ASP A 483 -9.07 -13.30 -13.61
CA ASP A 483 -8.05 -13.10 -12.57
C ASP A 483 -8.35 -13.96 -11.31
N GLY A 484 -9.61 -14.40 -11.19
CA GLY A 484 -10.13 -15.29 -10.17
C GLY A 484 -11.01 -14.61 -9.12
N SER A 485 -11.23 -13.29 -9.20
CA SER A 485 -12.17 -12.55 -8.35
C SER A 485 -13.60 -12.63 -8.86
N GLU A 486 -13.82 -12.68 -10.19
CA GLU A 486 -15.15 -12.89 -10.76
C GLU A 486 -15.62 -14.36 -10.81
N ASN A 487 -16.88 -14.60 -10.44
CA ASN A 487 -17.56 -15.87 -10.63
C ASN A 487 -19.03 -15.75 -11.02
N VAL A 488 -19.57 -16.78 -11.69
CA VAL A 488 -21.01 -16.92 -11.89
C VAL A 488 -21.69 -17.30 -10.57
N SER A 489 -22.54 -16.43 -10.02
CA SER A 489 -23.18 -16.61 -8.72
C SER A 489 -24.64 -17.05 -8.79
N ALA A 490 -25.34 -16.77 -9.90
CA ALA A 490 -26.68 -17.30 -10.16
C ALA A 490 -26.96 -17.46 -11.65
N VAL A 491 -27.80 -18.44 -12.00
CA VAL A 491 -28.36 -18.59 -13.35
C VAL A 491 -29.87 -18.81 -13.23
N THR A 492 -30.66 -18.04 -13.98
CA THR A 492 -32.12 -18.19 -14.04
C THR A 492 -32.59 -18.30 -15.48
N ILE A 493 -33.67 -19.05 -15.68
CA ILE A 493 -34.40 -19.13 -16.93
C ILE A 493 -35.73 -18.41 -16.74
N ASP A 494 -35.98 -17.36 -17.52
CA ASP A 494 -37.26 -16.67 -17.53
C ASP A 494 -38.06 -16.96 -18.81
N SER A 495 -39.24 -16.34 -18.91
CA SER A 495 -40.13 -16.48 -20.06
C SER A 495 -40.55 -17.93 -20.32
N VAL A 496 -40.53 -18.77 -19.28
CA VAL A 496 -40.99 -20.16 -19.35
C VAL A 496 -42.51 -20.18 -19.56
N PRO A 497 -43.03 -20.76 -20.66
CA PRO A 497 -44.46 -20.75 -20.95
C PRO A 497 -45.31 -21.44 -19.89
N ASP A 498 -46.55 -20.95 -19.68
CA ASP A 498 -47.52 -21.59 -18.79
C ASP A 498 -47.77 -23.05 -19.22
N GLY A 499 -47.59 -23.99 -18.29
CA GLY A 499 -47.77 -25.42 -18.54
C GLY A 499 -46.52 -26.14 -19.08
N ALA A 500 -45.44 -25.42 -19.42
CA ALA A 500 -44.15 -26.03 -19.69
C ALA A 500 -43.47 -26.52 -18.39
N SER A 501 -42.63 -27.54 -18.52
CA SER A 501 -41.81 -28.06 -17.41
C SER A 501 -40.32 -27.97 -17.75
N LEU A 502 -39.47 -27.74 -16.75
CA LEU A 502 -38.02 -27.74 -16.89
C LEU A 502 -37.39 -28.83 -16.04
N GLN A 503 -36.33 -29.46 -16.53
CA GLN A 503 -35.50 -30.39 -15.76
C GLN A 503 -34.04 -30.26 -16.16
N VAL A 504 -33.16 -30.72 -15.27
CA VAL A 504 -31.74 -30.97 -15.57
C VAL A 504 -31.42 -32.45 -15.34
N ILE A 505 -30.46 -32.97 -16.09
CA ILE A 505 -30.00 -34.35 -16.01
C ILE A 505 -28.53 -34.33 -15.62
N ASP A 506 -28.17 -35.00 -14.52
CA ASP A 506 -26.78 -35.09 -14.08
C ASP A 506 -25.96 -36.09 -14.95
N GLU A 507 -24.64 -36.06 -14.81
CA GLU A 507 -23.72 -37.00 -15.50
C GLU A 507 -24.05 -38.49 -15.26
N SER A 508 -24.74 -38.81 -14.15
CA SER A 508 -25.15 -40.18 -13.79
C SER A 508 -26.49 -40.60 -14.41
N GLY A 509 -27.20 -39.66 -15.05
CA GLY A 509 -28.52 -39.82 -15.65
C GLY A 509 -29.67 -39.65 -14.64
N SER A 510 -29.43 -39.10 -13.45
CA SER A 510 -30.47 -38.72 -12.51
C SER A 510 -31.15 -37.44 -12.97
N VAL A 511 -32.48 -37.42 -12.86
CA VAL A 511 -33.30 -36.29 -13.30
C VAL A 511 -33.67 -35.44 -12.09
N VAL A 512 -33.50 -34.12 -12.21
CA VAL A 512 -33.98 -33.13 -11.24
C VAL A 512 -34.96 -32.19 -11.94
N GLU A 513 -36.22 -32.23 -11.54
CA GLU A 513 -37.24 -31.28 -11.99
C GLU A 513 -37.01 -29.91 -11.35
N ILE A 514 -37.03 -28.86 -12.18
CA ILE A 514 -36.81 -27.48 -11.74
C ILE A 514 -38.17 -26.83 -11.47
N THR A 515 -38.30 -26.18 -10.32
CA THR A 515 -39.53 -25.49 -9.96
C THR A 515 -39.61 -24.16 -10.72
N VAL A 516 -40.64 -24.02 -11.56
CA VAL A 516 -40.96 -22.76 -12.25
C VAL A 516 -41.96 -21.97 -11.40
N THR A 517 -41.61 -20.75 -11.02
CA THR A 517 -42.46 -19.82 -10.26
C THR A 517 -42.67 -18.55 -11.07
N GLU A 518 -43.91 -18.23 -11.41
CA GLU A 518 -44.27 -17.04 -12.20
C GLU A 518 -43.47 -16.89 -13.51
N GLY A 519 -43.20 -18.02 -14.19
CA GLY A 519 -42.46 -18.05 -15.46
C GLY A 519 -40.93 -17.97 -15.32
N VAL A 520 -40.41 -17.97 -14.09
CA VAL A 520 -38.97 -17.95 -13.79
C VAL A 520 -38.55 -19.23 -13.07
N ALA A 521 -37.41 -19.79 -13.45
CA ALA A 521 -36.81 -20.97 -12.88
C ALA A 521 -35.35 -20.70 -12.50
N GLU A 522 -34.96 -21.07 -11.28
CA GLU A 522 -33.57 -20.95 -10.81
C GLU A 522 -32.82 -22.26 -11.11
N ILE A 523 -31.68 -22.16 -11.78
CA ILE A 523 -30.85 -23.31 -12.10
C ILE A 523 -29.91 -23.57 -10.93
N PRO A 524 -29.88 -24.79 -10.35
CA PRO A 524 -28.92 -25.10 -9.30
C PRO A 524 -27.49 -25.08 -9.87
N MET A 525 -26.57 -24.40 -9.17
CA MET A 525 -25.19 -24.19 -9.64
C MET A 525 -24.40 -25.49 -9.84
N ASP A 526 -24.78 -26.60 -9.21
CA ASP A 526 -24.20 -27.94 -9.47
C ASP A 526 -24.33 -28.38 -10.95
N TYR A 527 -25.22 -27.76 -11.72
CA TYR A 527 -25.42 -28.01 -13.16
C TYR A 527 -24.86 -26.92 -14.06
N VAL A 528 -24.27 -25.87 -13.49
CA VAL A 528 -23.58 -24.80 -14.23
C VAL A 528 -22.09 -25.15 -14.21
N VAL A 529 -21.62 -25.72 -15.32
CA VAL A 529 -20.30 -26.35 -15.41
C VAL A 529 -19.31 -25.42 -16.11
N ASP A 530 -18.24 -25.06 -15.41
CA ASP A 530 -17.06 -24.37 -15.93
C ASP A 530 -16.08 -25.38 -16.57
N ASP A 531 -15.53 -25.05 -17.74
CA ASP A 531 -14.48 -25.82 -18.40
C ASP A 531 -13.06 -25.50 -17.90
N GLY A 532 -12.93 -24.54 -16.98
CA GLY A 532 -11.68 -24.05 -16.39
C GLY A 532 -10.94 -23.04 -17.28
N ALA A 533 -11.55 -22.63 -18.38
CA ALA A 533 -11.10 -21.53 -19.24
C ALA A 533 -12.10 -20.37 -19.25
N GLY A 534 -13.02 -20.32 -18.27
CA GLY A 534 -14.04 -19.30 -18.16
C GLY A 534 -15.26 -19.55 -19.04
N ASN A 535 -15.42 -20.74 -19.65
CA ASN A 535 -16.62 -21.08 -20.40
C ASN A 535 -17.55 -21.95 -19.57
N TYR A 536 -18.80 -21.53 -19.50
CA TYR A 536 -19.85 -22.16 -18.74
C TYR A 536 -20.88 -22.81 -19.64
N THR A 537 -21.39 -23.96 -19.23
CA THR A 537 -22.53 -24.65 -19.84
C THR A 537 -23.54 -25.07 -18.79
N ILE A 538 -24.81 -25.14 -19.15
CA ILE A 538 -25.83 -25.73 -18.27
C ILE A 538 -26.02 -27.19 -18.67
N GLU A 539 -25.52 -28.11 -17.85
CA GLU A 539 -25.52 -29.54 -18.17
C GLU A 539 -26.93 -30.15 -18.08
N GLY A 540 -27.33 -30.86 -19.14
CA GLY A 540 -28.54 -31.67 -19.15
C GLY A 540 -29.85 -30.88 -19.06
N LEU A 541 -29.83 -29.56 -19.30
CA LEU A 541 -31.02 -28.73 -19.30
C LEU A 541 -32.00 -29.17 -20.40
N GLN A 542 -33.23 -29.45 -20.01
CA GLN A 542 -34.31 -29.84 -20.91
C GLN A 542 -35.60 -29.10 -20.59
N VAL A 543 -36.38 -28.81 -21.63
CA VAL A 543 -37.73 -28.25 -21.53
C VAL A 543 -38.74 -29.20 -22.14
N MET A 544 -39.87 -29.39 -21.47
CA MET A 544 -41.06 -30.01 -22.04
C MET A 544 -42.05 -28.89 -22.35
N PRO A 545 -42.41 -28.68 -23.63
CA PRO A 545 -43.42 -27.70 -24.01
C PRO A 545 -44.76 -27.92 -23.30
N PRO A 546 -45.66 -26.93 -23.27
CA PRO A 546 -47.02 -27.13 -22.80
C PRO A 546 -47.68 -28.30 -23.54
N ALA A 547 -48.49 -29.09 -22.83
CA ALA A 547 -49.15 -30.26 -23.42
C ALA A 547 -50.04 -29.86 -24.60
N ASP A 548 -50.03 -30.69 -25.65
CA ASP A 548 -50.83 -30.51 -26.86
C ASP A 548 -50.62 -29.12 -27.52
N SER A 549 -49.38 -28.59 -27.47
CA SER A 549 -49.01 -27.27 -28.00
C SER A 549 -47.72 -27.30 -28.82
N ASN A 550 -47.81 -26.89 -30.07
CA ASN A 550 -46.69 -26.79 -31.01
C ASN A 550 -46.18 -25.35 -31.20
N ALA A 551 -46.62 -24.42 -30.35
CA ALA A 551 -46.17 -23.03 -30.41
C ALA A 551 -44.67 -22.92 -30.09
N ASN A 552 -43.91 -22.31 -31.00
CA ASN A 552 -42.54 -21.91 -30.73
C ASN A 552 -42.51 -20.82 -29.64
N PHE A 553 -41.47 -20.83 -28.81
CA PHE A 553 -41.26 -19.86 -27.75
C PHE A 553 -39.77 -19.54 -27.58
N GLU A 554 -39.49 -18.49 -26.83
CA GLU A 554 -38.13 -18.09 -26.45
C GLU A 554 -37.97 -18.21 -24.94
N LEU A 555 -36.86 -18.79 -24.51
CA LEU A 555 -36.45 -18.83 -23.10
C LEU A 555 -35.42 -17.73 -22.86
N GLY A 556 -35.64 -16.89 -21.86
CA GLY A 556 -34.60 -15.96 -21.40
C GLY A 556 -33.62 -16.68 -20.49
N VAL A 557 -32.33 -16.45 -20.68
CA VAL A 557 -31.26 -16.96 -19.82
C VAL A 557 -30.61 -15.76 -19.15
N ASN A 558 -30.74 -15.64 -17.83
CA ASN A 558 -30.08 -14.58 -17.08
C ASN A 558 -28.96 -15.16 -16.24
N VAL A 559 -27.77 -14.58 -16.37
CA VAL A 559 -26.58 -14.95 -15.64
C VAL A 559 -26.19 -13.77 -14.75
N THR A 560 -26.05 -14.04 -13.45
CA THR A 560 -25.49 -13.08 -12.49
C THR A 560 -24.05 -13.45 -12.23
N THR A 561 -23.14 -12.52 -12.53
CA THR A 561 -21.75 -12.57 -12.11
C THR A 561 -21.60 -11.79 -10.80
N THR A 562 -20.60 -12.18 -10.03
CA THR A 562 -20.23 -11.52 -8.79
C THR A 562 -18.74 -11.51 -8.74
N ASP A 563 -18.21 -10.32 -8.55
CA ASP A 563 -16.80 -10.07 -8.36
C ASP A 563 -16.56 -9.60 -6.91
N ASP A 564 -15.55 -10.16 -6.25
CA ASP A 564 -15.32 -10.08 -4.81
C ASP A 564 -13.80 -10.14 -4.49
N ASN A 565 -13.28 -9.05 -3.94
CA ASN A 565 -11.88 -8.96 -3.49
C ASN A 565 -11.69 -9.29 -1.98
N GLY A 566 -12.73 -9.78 -1.31
CA GLY A 566 -12.78 -10.08 0.13
C GLY A 566 -13.11 -8.88 1.02
N GLN A 567 -13.11 -7.66 0.49
CA GLN A 567 -13.52 -6.42 1.19
C GLN A 567 -14.80 -5.82 0.61
N THR A 568 -14.86 -5.71 -0.70
CA THR A 568 -15.95 -5.14 -1.51
C THR A 568 -16.41 -6.15 -2.53
N THR A 569 -17.65 -5.99 -2.98
CA THR A 569 -18.29 -6.92 -3.92
C THR A 569 -19.13 -6.14 -4.91
N ASP A 570 -19.08 -6.52 -6.18
CA ASP A 570 -19.99 -6.02 -7.21
C ASP A 570 -20.73 -7.18 -7.90
N THR A 571 -21.85 -6.89 -8.55
CA THR A 571 -22.67 -7.90 -9.23
C THR A 571 -23.25 -7.37 -10.52
N GLN A 572 -23.15 -8.15 -11.59
CA GLN A 572 -23.68 -7.79 -12.90
C GLN A 572 -24.65 -8.86 -13.40
N LEU A 573 -25.76 -8.43 -14.00
CA LEU A 573 -26.79 -9.32 -14.56
C LEU A 573 -26.80 -9.19 -16.08
N THR A 574 -26.47 -10.28 -16.77
CA THR A 574 -26.50 -10.33 -18.24
C THR A 574 -27.61 -11.27 -18.72
N SER A 575 -28.39 -10.82 -19.70
CA SER A 575 -29.51 -11.59 -20.27
C SER A 575 -29.24 -12.03 -21.71
N GLY A 576 -29.49 -13.30 -22.00
CA GLY A 576 -29.50 -13.90 -23.33
C GLY A 576 -30.84 -14.57 -23.63
N SER A 577 -31.01 -15.08 -24.85
CA SER A 577 -32.25 -15.76 -25.27
C SER A 577 -31.95 -17.02 -26.08
N ILE A 578 -32.75 -18.06 -25.87
CA ILE A 578 -32.71 -19.30 -26.64
C ILE A 578 -34.06 -19.52 -27.31
N ALA A 579 -34.06 -19.61 -28.64
CA ALA A 579 -35.24 -19.96 -29.40
C ALA A 579 -35.52 -21.48 -29.32
N VAL A 580 -36.76 -21.84 -29.01
CA VAL A 580 -37.23 -23.23 -28.96
C VAL A 580 -38.27 -23.47 -30.05
N GLU A 581 -37.90 -24.29 -31.02
CA GLU A 581 -38.79 -24.73 -32.09
C GLU A 581 -39.50 -26.03 -31.71
N VAL A 582 -40.84 -25.99 -31.66
CA VAL A 582 -41.66 -27.14 -31.29
C VAL A 582 -42.35 -27.69 -32.53
N ALA A 583 -41.99 -28.92 -32.90
CA ALA A 583 -42.57 -29.61 -34.03
C ALA A 583 -43.82 -30.39 -33.60
N SER A 584 -44.87 -30.29 -34.42
CA SER A 584 -46.16 -30.91 -34.15
C SER A 584 -46.12 -32.45 -34.16
N VAL A 585 -46.80 -33.08 -33.22
CA VAL A 585 -47.05 -34.52 -33.08
C VAL A 585 -48.56 -34.74 -33.04
N ALA A 586 -49.06 -35.62 -33.92
CA ALA A 586 -50.49 -35.92 -33.96
C ALA A 586 -50.97 -36.71 -32.72
N ASP A 587 -51.94 -36.18 -32.01
CA ASP A 587 -52.61 -36.71 -30.83
C ASP A 587 -53.47 -37.95 -31.11
N GLU A 588 -53.68 -38.75 -30.05
CA GLU A 588 -54.66 -39.83 -30.09
C GLU A 588 -56.09 -39.27 -30.03
N ALA A 589 -56.85 -39.44 -31.12
CA ALA A 589 -58.26 -39.05 -31.15
C ALA A 589 -59.09 -39.82 -30.09
N ASP A 590 -59.85 -39.09 -29.27
CA ASP A 590 -60.82 -39.68 -28.34
C ASP A 590 -62.02 -40.23 -29.11
N LEU A 591 -62.15 -41.56 -29.15
CA LEU A 591 -63.22 -42.27 -29.85
C LEU A 591 -64.21 -42.89 -28.86
N SER A 592 -65.44 -42.39 -28.85
CA SER A 592 -66.53 -43.01 -28.10
C SER A 592 -67.54 -43.65 -29.06
N ALA A 593 -67.94 -44.89 -28.77
CA ALA A 593 -68.98 -45.56 -29.54
C ALA A 593 -69.92 -46.33 -28.59
N SER A 594 -71.21 -46.02 -28.65
CA SER A 594 -72.21 -46.73 -27.87
C SER A 594 -72.72 -47.97 -28.61
N ALA A 595 -73.02 -49.03 -27.85
CA ALA A 595 -73.61 -50.24 -28.41
C ALA A 595 -74.96 -49.94 -29.05
N ALA A 596 -75.01 -49.98 -30.38
CA ALA A 596 -76.23 -49.78 -31.12
C ALA A 596 -77.01 -51.10 -31.23
N SER A 597 -78.30 -51.06 -30.92
CA SER A 597 -79.19 -52.22 -31.06
C SER A 597 -80.42 -51.85 -31.88
N GLY A 598 -80.94 -52.81 -32.64
CA GLY A 598 -82.14 -52.63 -33.45
C GLY A 598 -82.75 -53.98 -33.83
N GLY A 599 -84.05 -53.97 -34.14
CA GLY A 599 -84.73 -55.16 -34.65
C GLY A 599 -84.26 -55.51 -36.07
N GLU A 600 -84.33 -56.78 -36.44
CA GLU A 600 -83.98 -57.30 -37.77
C GLU A 600 -84.63 -56.50 -38.92
N ASP A 601 -85.84 -55.98 -38.69
CA ASP A 601 -86.63 -55.21 -39.66
C ASP A 601 -86.60 -53.68 -39.44
N ALA A 602 -85.69 -53.15 -38.62
CA ALA A 602 -85.56 -51.71 -38.44
C ALA A 602 -85.01 -51.04 -39.70
N ALA A 603 -85.62 -49.92 -40.10
CA ALA A 603 -85.22 -49.18 -41.32
C ALA A 603 -83.81 -48.58 -41.25
N ALA A 604 -83.30 -48.31 -40.03
CA ALA A 604 -81.92 -47.94 -39.75
C ALA A 604 -81.61 -48.19 -38.26
N ILE A 605 -80.36 -48.53 -37.96
CA ILE A 605 -79.81 -48.56 -36.60
C ILE A 605 -78.91 -47.34 -36.47
N ALA A 606 -79.23 -46.43 -35.55
CA ALA A 606 -78.37 -45.27 -35.29
C ALA A 606 -77.08 -45.74 -34.60
N LEU A 607 -75.94 -45.38 -35.18
CA LEU A 607 -74.63 -45.55 -34.54
C LEU A 607 -74.30 -44.23 -33.87
N ASP A 608 -74.18 -44.26 -32.55
CA ASP A 608 -73.70 -43.13 -31.77
C ASP A 608 -72.19 -43.30 -31.62
N ILE A 609 -71.47 -42.64 -32.52
CA ILE A 609 -70.00 -42.62 -32.59
C ILE A 609 -69.61 -41.15 -32.53
N SER A 610 -68.82 -40.79 -31.52
CA SER A 610 -68.16 -39.49 -31.42
C SER A 610 -66.65 -39.67 -31.58
N ALA A 611 -66.01 -38.67 -32.16
CA ALA A 611 -64.57 -38.54 -32.24
C ALA A 611 -64.21 -37.08 -31.91
N ALA A 612 -63.26 -36.86 -31.02
CA ALA A 612 -62.69 -35.55 -30.70
C ALA A 612 -61.17 -35.59 -30.85
N VAL A 613 -60.57 -34.44 -31.18
CA VAL A 613 -59.12 -34.22 -30.97
C VAL A 613 -58.93 -33.69 -29.56
N THR A 614 -57.80 -34.01 -28.93
CA THR A 614 -57.40 -33.52 -27.61
C THR A 614 -56.68 -32.19 -27.69
N ASP A 615 -56.00 -31.91 -28.81
CA ASP A 615 -55.45 -30.62 -29.20
C ASP A 615 -56.24 -29.39 -28.72
N THR A 616 -55.53 -28.52 -28.00
CA THR A 616 -56.03 -27.28 -27.41
C THR A 616 -55.61 -26.03 -28.19
N ASP A 617 -54.53 -26.10 -29.00
CA ASP A 617 -53.96 -24.96 -29.72
C ASP A 617 -54.44 -24.86 -31.19
N GLY A 618 -55.05 -25.93 -31.72
CA GLY A 618 -55.65 -25.97 -33.05
C GLY A 618 -54.67 -26.35 -34.16
N SER A 619 -53.50 -26.85 -33.81
CA SER A 619 -52.49 -27.40 -34.71
C SER A 619 -52.95 -28.66 -35.45
N GLU A 620 -54.00 -29.32 -34.97
CA GLU A 620 -54.51 -30.56 -35.53
C GLU A 620 -55.90 -30.46 -36.17
N SER A 621 -56.14 -31.35 -37.14
CA SER A 621 -57.46 -31.48 -37.75
C SER A 621 -57.87 -32.95 -37.95
N HIS A 622 -59.04 -33.31 -37.45
CA HIS A 622 -59.60 -34.65 -37.63
C HIS A 622 -60.52 -34.74 -38.87
N LEU A 623 -60.27 -35.75 -39.71
CA LEU A 623 -61.04 -36.03 -40.94
C LEU A 623 -61.85 -37.33 -40.80
N LEU A 624 -63.14 -37.22 -40.45
CA LEU A 624 -64.06 -38.39 -40.46
C LEU A 624 -64.38 -38.86 -41.89
N GLY A 625 -63.68 -39.89 -42.36
CA GLY A 625 -63.99 -40.57 -43.61
C GLY A 625 -65.30 -41.36 -43.54
N ARG A 626 -66.45 -40.78 -43.93
CA ARG A 626 -67.72 -41.52 -44.05
C ARG A 626 -67.67 -42.60 -45.14
N HIS A 627 -67.32 -43.83 -44.78
CA HIS A 627 -67.52 -45.00 -45.65
C HIS A 627 -69.00 -45.41 -45.67
N GLN A 628 -69.80 -44.80 -46.55
CA GLN A 628 -71.13 -45.33 -46.89
C GLN A 628 -70.99 -46.65 -47.66
N ARG A 629 -70.90 -47.79 -46.95
CA ARG A 629 -71.18 -49.08 -47.59
C ARG A 629 -72.68 -49.17 -47.89
N CYS A 630 -73.04 -48.92 -49.15
CA CYS A 630 -74.38 -49.15 -49.68
C CYS A 630 -74.73 -50.65 -49.59
N ALA A 631 -75.43 -51.08 -48.54
CA ALA A 631 -76.09 -52.38 -48.49
C ALA A 631 -77.34 -52.38 -49.39
N ARG A 632 -77.19 -52.60 -50.70
CA ARG A 632 -78.33 -52.86 -51.59
C ARG A 632 -78.78 -54.32 -51.44
N HIS A 633 -79.73 -54.55 -50.53
CA HIS A 633 -80.51 -55.79 -50.50
C HIS A 633 -81.46 -55.81 -51.71
N ARG A 634 -81.18 -56.69 -52.69
CA ARG A 634 -81.98 -56.83 -53.91
C ARG A 634 -83.12 -57.81 -53.64
N ALA A 635 -84.25 -57.32 -53.13
CA ALA A 635 -85.50 -58.06 -53.15
C ALA A 635 -85.99 -58.18 -54.61
N ALA A 636 -85.94 -59.38 -55.19
CA ALA A 636 -86.57 -59.69 -56.46
C ALA A 636 -87.54 -60.87 -56.28
N LEU A 637 -88.83 -60.54 -56.45
CA LEU A 637 -90.01 -61.39 -56.55
C LEU A 637 -89.78 -62.78 -57.15
N ARG A 638 -90.45 -63.81 -56.58
CA ARG A 638 -91.21 -64.80 -57.37
C ARG A 638 -92.49 -65.27 -56.65
N ARG A 639 -93.61 -64.79 -57.24
CA ARG A 639 -95.00 -65.29 -57.30
C ARG A 639 -95.81 -65.45 -56.02
#